data_AF-A0A7C6YQP4-F1
#
_entry.id   AF-A0A7C6YQP4-F1
#
_cell.length_a   1.000
_cell.length_b   1.000
_cell.length_c   1.000
_cell.angle_alpha   90.00
_cell.angle_beta   90.00
_cell.angle_gamma   90.00
#
_symmetry.space_group_name_H-M   'P 1'
#
loop_
_entity.id
_entity.type
_entity.pdbx_description
1 polymer ?
#
loop_
_entity_poly.entity_id
_entity_poly.type
_entity_poly.pdbx_seq_one_letter_code
_entity_poly.pdbx_strand_id
1 'polypeptide(L)'
;MNESFLLNSKKYKSWRIFQIVFIVSLIPEIVDKSLERDTCELLHVMTGGGKSEAYFGIVVFSAFFDRITGKEFGVTALTKFPLRMLSIQQLQRIANLFIWAEEIRIKENLGGEPFSIAYFVGESDEFPNSNRKIVESIKKAKKKNEEIKGKIIDVCPICKGNIILDVESESSIVVHKCKDCGKVYRLLFSDDEIYRVIPTFIISTVDKLAGIAANRRFKNLLGGKIDECPQGHGFIPRNDACVYEKGPRERCGEYGSHVNLSFNTNPTLIIQDEMHLIKEGFGTIDSHFESLFEAMINEFSGEQFKNIAMTATVTGAKIQIEHLYHKDIRIFPCKLEDDDDIDFFFEYVKENDIQTIQRQVIGLKSNTRDNRSVLLFVMRYISEFIRNVEENLSEFAVKHEFKEKELYQIIQSYKKFLTYHNKKADVHATNYFFEDYVNSKPNLYYIESVPLTGDNDLEYIKNTINTVNHFYEDPTKEKKLLAVNATSIVSHGVDIDEWNIMLFDGMPRSTAEYIQALSRVGRKYPGLVFLSFNSYRTRDLSFYQNFNEYHNILEHKVENVPLSRWAKLGFKQTFTSIFTASILNYLSNELERPIYNVPQFLEVFSEPKNLNNLIKFIKKAYISNSDMLGSEYFEKQIKKEVIERIEVLQKYGGNETYFFPNALKDNDNKYYKTQYGMRGIQDEIVISPNFHDYNFIARKRGN
;
A
#
# COMPACT_ATOMS: atom_id res chain seq x y z
N MET A 1 5.01 12.97 -20.27
CA MET A 1 5.76 12.21 -19.24
C MET A 1 7.03 12.93 -18.78
N ASN A 2 8.09 13.01 -19.59
CA ASN A 2 9.38 13.59 -19.16
C ASN A 2 9.27 15.04 -18.67
N GLU A 3 8.51 15.88 -19.37
CA GLU A 3 8.25 17.27 -18.97
C GLU A 3 7.55 17.33 -17.59
N SER A 4 6.62 16.42 -17.30
CA SER A 4 5.93 16.34 -15.99
C SER A 4 6.92 16.07 -14.85
N PHE A 5 7.86 15.13 -15.05
CA PHE A 5 8.90 14.81 -14.07
C PHE A 5 9.87 15.97 -13.86
N LEU A 6 10.29 16.63 -14.94
CA LEU A 6 11.21 17.77 -14.90
C LEU A 6 10.61 18.95 -14.12
N LEU A 7 9.31 19.22 -14.28
CA LEU A 7 8.62 20.30 -13.57
C LEU A 7 8.33 19.97 -12.10
N ASN A 8 8.09 18.70 -11.78
CA ASN A 8 7.71 18.27 -10.43
C ASN A 8 8.84 18.46 -9.40
N SER A 9 10.11 18.26 -9.78
CA SER A 9 11.21 18.28 -8.80
C SER A 9 12.50 18.87 -9.33
N LYS A 10 13.04 19.83 -8.57
CA LYS A 10 14.42 20.34 -8.73
C LYS A 10 15.49 19.29 -8.39
N LYS A 11 15.13 18.20 -7.69
CA LYS A 11 16.04 17.17 -7.18
C LYS A 11 16.33 16.07 -8.22
N TYR A 12 15.42 15.82 -9.16
CA TYR A 12 15.59 14.83 -10.22
C TYR A 12 15.93 15.52 -11.55
N LYS A 13 17.21 15.55 -11.90
CA LYS A 13 17.67 16.16 -13.16
C LYS A 13 17.64 15.20 -14.34
N SER A 14 17.66 13.89 -14.07
CA SER A 14 17.70 12.83 -15.08
C SER A 14 17.11 11.54 -14.52
N TRP A 15 16.70 10.66 -15.43
CA TRP A 15 16.34 9.28 -15.12
C TRP A 15 17.59 8.44 -14.83
N ARG A 16 17.45 7.44 -13.96
CA ARG A 16 18.45 6.36 -13.81
C ARG A 16 18.30 5.39 -14.98
N ILE A 17 19.40 4.77 -15.42
CA ILE A 17 19.42 3.89 -16.60
C ILE A 17 18.37 2.79 -16.48
N PHE A 18 18.31 2.08 -15.35
CA PHE A 18 17.32 1.01 -15.14
C PHE A 18 15.88 1.51 -15.27
N GLN A 19 15.58 2.76 -14.87
CA GLN A 19 14.22 3.32 -14.98
C GLN A 19 13.85 3.52 -16.44
N ILE A 20 14.77 4.03 -17.26
CA ILE A 20 14.56 4.20 -18.70
C ILE A 20 14.34 2.83 -19.34
N VAL A 21 15.21 1.87 -19.08
CA VAL A 21 15.13 0.54 -19.68
C VAL A 21 13.82 -0.15 -19.28
N PHE A 22 13.43 -0.09 -18.01
CA PHE A 22 12.16 -0.65 -17.52
C PHE A 22 10.93 0.00 -18.18
N ILE A 23 10.91 1.33 -18.29
CA ILE A 23 9.80 2.04 -18.93
C ILE A 23 9.73 1.65 -20.40
N VAL A 24 10.85 1.71 -21.12
CA VAL A 24 10.90 1.44 -22.57
C VAL A 24 10.54 -0.01 -22.87
N SER A 25 10.97 -0.98 -22.05
CA SER A 25 10.65 -2.39 -22.25
C SER A 25 9.15 -2.68 -22.13
N LEU A 26 8.39 -1.86 -21.39
CA LEU A 26 6.96 -2.04 -21.18
C LEU A 26 6.08 -1.26 -22.15
N ILE A 27 6.62 -0.28 -22.89
CA ILE A 27 5.83 0.51 -23.86
C ILE A 27 5.10 -0.37 -24.89
N PRO A 28 5.72 -1.36 -25.55
CA PRO A 28 5.03 -2.18 -26.55
C PRO A 28 3.79 -2.87 -25.97
N GLU A 29 3.90 -3.38 -24.75
CA GLU A 29 2.82 -4.08 -24.06
C GLU A 29 1.73 -3.13 -23.55
N ILE A 30 2.05 -1.85 -23.30
CA ILE A 30 1.06 -0.83 -22.95
C ILE A 30 0.26 -0.40 -24.19
N VAL A 31 0.96 -0.21 -25.32
CA VAL A 31 0.38 0.26 -26.58
C VAL A 31 -0.47 -0.82 -27.24
N ASP A 32 0.03 -2.05 -27.30
CA ASP A 32 -0.71 -3.19 -27.83
C ASP A 32 -1.23 -4.06 -26.68
N LYS A 33 -2.54 -3.95 -26.44
CA LYS A 33 -3.21 -4.66 -25.36
C LYS A 33 -3.31 -6.18 -25.55
N SER A 34 -2.96 -6.70 -26.73
CA SER A 34 -2.95 -8.13 -27.02
C SER A 34 -1.66 -8.84 -26.57
N LEU A 35 -0.60 -8.09 -26.27
CA LEU A 35 0.72 -8.66 -25.95
C LEU A 35 0.89 -8.95 -24.45
N GLU A 36 1.49 -10.10 -24.13
CA GLU A 36 2.13 -10.41 -22.83
C GLU A 36 1.27 -10.14 -21.57
N ARG A 37 -0.05 -10.41 -21.65
CA ARG A 37 -1.01 -10.25 -20.54
C ARG A 37 -0.96 -11.36 -19.50
N ASP A 38 -0.42 -12.52 -19.86
CA ASP A 38 -0.22 -13.66 -18.96
C ASP A 38 1.11 -13.60 -18.19
N THR A 39 1.89 -12.53 -18.36
CA THR A 39 3.17 -12.30 -17.69
C THR A 39 3.08 -11.13 -16.70
N CYS A 40 3.55 -11.34 -15.47
CA CYS A 40 3.74 -10.32 -14.45
C CYS A 40 5.17 -9.79 -14.43
N GLU A 41 5.31 -8.47 -14.46
CA GLU A 41 6.60 -7.78 -14.46
C GLU A 41 7.02 -7.47 -13.03
N LEU A 42 8.10 -8.09 -12.56
CA LEU A 42 8.64 -7.88 -11.22
C LEU A 42 9.80 -6.90 -11.26
N LEU A 43 9.57 -5.67 -10.82
CA LEU A 43 10.61 -4.68 -10.62
C LEU A 43 11.35 -4.93 -9.29
N HIS A 44 12.53 -5.51 -9.40
CA HIS A 44 13.46 -5.77 -8.30
C HIS A 44 14.60 -4.74 -8.30
N VAL A 45 14.53 -3.81 -7.36
CA VAL A 45 15.60 -2.84 -7.11
C VAL A 45 15.71 -2.68 -5.59
N MET A 46 16.87 -2.27 -5.08
CA MET A 46 17.01 -1.89 -3.67
C MET A 46 16.07 -0.74 -3.29
N THR A 47 15.72 -0.65 -2.00
CA THR A 47 14.94 0.46 -1.42
C THR A 47 15.67 1.79 -1.57
N GLY A 48 14.95 2.88 -1.84
CA GLY A 48 15.57 4.16 -2.23
C GLY A 48 16.21 4.15 -3.64
N GLY A 49 16.13 3.02 -4.34
CA GLY A 49 16.67 2.81 -5.68
C GLY A 49 15.92 3.53 -6.80
N GLY A 50 14.81 4.21 -6.53
CA GLY A 50 14.03 4.92 -7.54
C GLY A 50 12.94 4.06 -8.20
N LYS A 51 12.45 3.02 -7.50
CA LYS A 51 11.39 2.12 -7.97
C LYS A 51 10.10 2.87 -8.27
N SER A 52 9.72 3.80 -7.40
CA SER A 52 8.46 4.51 -7.51
C SER A 52 8.40 5.36 -8.77
N GLU A 53 9.49 6.05 -9.07
CA GLU A 53 9.64 6.90 -10.25
C GLU A 53 9.52 6.09 -11.55
N ALA A 54 10.03 4.87 -11.58
CA ALA A 54 9.93 3.99 -12.75
C ALA A 54 8.47 3.68 -13.10
N TYR A 55 7.67 3.22 -12.14
CA TYR A 55 6.25 2.92 -12.41
C TYR A 55 5.40 4.18 -12.53
N PHE A 56 5.69 5.26 -11.80
CA PHE A 56 5.05 6.55 -12.02
C PHE A 56 5.26 7.05 -13.45
N GLY A 57 6.45 6.82 -14.02
CA GLY A 57 6.74 7.06 -15.43
C GLY A 57 5.76 6.33 -16.35
N ILE A 58 5.65 5.01 -16.19
CA ILE A 58 4.73 4.15 -16.95
C ILE A 58 3.27 4.57 -16.78
N VAL A 59 2.84 4.91 -15.56
CA VAL A 59 1.46 5.35 -15.29
C VAL A 59 1.15 6.65 -16.00
N VAL A 60 2.05 7.65 -15.91
CA VAL A 60 1.88 8.93 -16.61
C VAL A 60 1.91 8.72 -18.12
N PHE A 61 2.83 7.90 -18.65
CA PHE A 61 2.85 7.54 -20.05
C PHE A 61 1.52 6.94 -20.51
N SER A 62 1.00 5.97 -19.76
CA SER A 62 -0.28 5.30 -20.06
C SER A 62 -1.46 6.26 -20.01
N ALA A 63 -1.47 7.23 -19.08
CA ALA A 63 -2.54 8.23 -18.98
C ALA A 63 -2.56 9.18 -20.18
N PHE A 64 -1.40 9.62 -20.65
CA PHE A 64 -1.29 10.38 -21.89
C PHE A 64 -1.69 9.55 -23.11
N PHE A 65 -1.23 8.30 -23.19
CA PHE A 65 -1.58 7.40 -24.28
C PHE A 65 -3.09 7.14 -24.36
N ASP A 66 -3.74 6.91 -23.21
CA ASP A 66 -5.20 6.78 -23.10
C ASP A 66 -5.91 8.01 -23.70
N ARG A 67 -5.49 9.24 -23.34
CA ARG A 67 -6.09 10.48 -23.89
C ARG A 67 -5.86 10.65 -25.38
N ILE A 68 -4.65 10.32 -25.87
CA ILE A 68 -4.30 10.41 -27.30
C ILE A 68 -5.09 9.40 -28.13
N THR A 69 -5.37 8.22 -27.57
CA THR A 69 -6.12 7.15 -28.25
C THR A 69 -7.63 7.28 -28.10
N GLY A 70 -8.12 8.34 -27.45
CA GLY A 70 -9.55 8.68 -27.38
C GLY A 70 -10.28 8.20 -26.13
N LYS A 71 -9.59 7.66 -25.12
CA LYS A 71 -10.19 7.37 -23.82
C LYS A 71 -10.41 8.67 -23.03
N GLU A 72 -11.65 9.12 -22.98
CA GLU A 72 -12.00 10.42 -22.38
C GLU A 72 -11.93 10.39 -20.85
N PHE A 73 -12.38 9.31 -20.22
CA PHE A 73 -12.34 9.11 -18.77
C PHE A 73 -12.15 7.63 -18.42
N GLY A 74 -12.08 7.29 -17.14
CA GLY A 74 -11.90 5.91 -16.67
C GLY A 74 -10.54 5.65 -16.03
N VAL A 75 -10.39 4.46 -15.48
CA VAL A 75 -9.20 4.06 -14.74
C VAL A 75 -8.09 3.68 -15.71
N THR A 76 -6.97 4.38 -15.71
CA THR A 76 -5.76 3.98 -16.46
C THR A 76 -4.95 2.99 -15.65
N ALA A 77 -4.74 3.28 -14.37
CA ALA A 77 -3.93 2.45 -13.48
C ALA A 77 -4.54 2.34 -12.08
N LEU A 78 -4.28 1.21 -11.43
CA LEU A 78 -4.62 0.95 -10.04
C LEU A 78 -3.38 0.44 -9.32
N THR A 79 -2.86 1.21 -8.36
CA THR A 79 -1.76 0.76 -7.49
C THR A 79 -2.30 0.31 -6.14
N LYS A 80 -1.84 -0.85 -5.70
CA LYS A 80 -2.24 -1.51 -4.47
C LYS A 80 -1.08 -1.51 -3.49
N PHE A 81 -1.38 -1.09 -2.27
CA PHE A 81 -0.46 -1.14 -1.15
C PHE A 81 -0.98 -2.11 -0.09
N PRO A 82 -0.10 -2.87 0.57
CA PRO A 82 -0.53 -3.70 1.68
C PRO A 82 -0.95 -2.85 2.89
N LEU A 83 -0.34 -1.68 3.11
CA LEU A 83 -0.55 -0.83 4.31
C LEU A 83 -1.02 0.59 3.94
N ARG A 84 -1.91 1.16 4.77
CA ARG A 84 -2.54 2.48 4.56
C ARG A 84 -1.58 3.67 4.62
N MET A 85 -0.49 3.58 5.37
CA MET A 85 0.40 4.72 5.55
C MET A 85 1.30 4.96 4.34
N LEU A 86 1.84 3.88 3.76
CA LEU A 86 2.65 3.97 2.55
C LEU A 86 1.88 4.65 1.41
N SER A 87 0.59 4.35 1.32
CA SER A 87 -0.26 4.88 0.26
C SER A 87 -0.44 6.41 0.33
N ILE A 88 -0.46 7.06 1.52
CA ILE A 88 -0.66 8.53 1.57
C ILE A 88 0.57 9.32 1.14
N GLN A 89 1.79 8.89 1.53
CA GLN A 89 3.00 9.58 1.10
C GLN A 89 3.22 9.42 -0.41
N GLN A 90 3.00 8.22 -0.94
CA GLN A 90 3.07 8.00 -2.38
C GLN A 90 1.97 8.76 -3.12
N LEU A 91 0.76 8.86 -2.56
CA LEU A 91 -0.32 9.70 -3.07
C LEU A 91 0.11 11.16 -3.21
N GLN A 92 0.78 11.74 -2.21
CA GLN A 92 1.23 13.13 -2.29
C GLN A 92 2.27 13.32 -3.40
N ARG A 93 3.24 12.40 -3.51
CA ARG A 93 4.29 12.46 -4.54
C ARG A 93 3.70 12.36 -5.94
N ILE A 94 2.77 11.43 -6.14
CA ILE A 94 2.14 11.20 -7.45
C ILE A 94 1.09 12.26 -7.78
N ALA A 95 0.38 12.79 -6.79
CA ALA A 95 -0.52 13.94 -6.96
C ALA A 95 0.22 15.15 -7.52
N ASN A 96 1.38 15.48 -6.96
CA ASN A 96 2.19 16.58 -7.47
C ASN A 96 2.63 16.34 -8.93
N LEU A 97 3.02 15.11 -9.27
CA LEU A 97 3.39 14.75 -10.63
C LEU A 97 2.23 14.84 -11.62
N PHE A 98 1.05 14.33 -11.24
CA PHE A 98 -0.15 14.35 -12.08
C PHE A 98 -0.72 15.75 -12.26
N ILE A 99 -0.58 16.62 -11.25
CA ILE A 99 -0.93 18.04 -11.39
C ILE A 99 -0.12 18.67 -12.53
N TRP A 100 1.19 18.40 -12.60
CA TRP A 100 2.00 18.84 -13.74
C TRP A 100 1.65 18.13 -15.05
N ALA A 101 1.28 16.85 -15.01
CA ALA A 101 0.80 16.13 -16.19
C ALA A 101 -0.47 16.76 -16.76
N GLU A 102 -1.40 17.19 -15.92
CA GLU A 102 -2.64 17.88 -16.34
C GLU A 102 -2.34 19.22 -17.02
N GLU A 103 -1.40 20.01 -16.50
CA GLU A 103 -0.97 21.25 -17.14
C GLU A 103 -0.43 21.02 -18.55
N ILE A 104 0.35 19.97 -18.72
CA ILE A 104 0.90 19.59 -20.02
C ILE A 104 -0.23 19.09 -20.94
N ARG A 105 -1.18 18.32 -20.42
CA ARG A 105 -2.36 17.86 -21.20
C ARG A 105 -3.14 19.05 -21.76
N ILE A 106 -3.39 20.07 -20.94
CA ILE A 106 -4.08 21.30 -21.34
C ILE A 106 -3.24 22.08 -22.37
N LYS A 107 -1.94 22.27 -22.10
CA LYS A 107 -1.02 22.98 -22.99
C LYS A 107 -0.92 22.35 -24.38
N GLU A 108 -0.87 21.02 -24.44
CA GLU A 108 -0.81 20.25 -25.70
C GLU A 108 -2.20 20.01 -26.32
N ASN A 109 -3.26 20.60 -25.75
CA ASN A 109 -4.65 20.51 -26.22
C ASN A 109 -5.14 19.06 -26.42
N LEU A 110 -4.76 18.16 -25.52
CA LEU A 110 -5.24 16.78 -25.51
C LEU A 110 -6.65 16.74 -24.89
N GLY A 111 -7.57 16.03 -25.56
CA GLY A 111 -8.97 15.92 -25.13
C GLY A 111 -9.18 15.15 -23.83
N GLY A 112 -10.44 14.78 -23.56
CA GLY A 112 -10.85 14.00 -22.38
C GLY A 112 -10.93 14.79 -21.08
N GLU A 113 -11.40 14.11 -20.02
CA GLU A 113 -11.52 14.66 -18.68
C GLU A 113 -10.16 14.95 -18.03
N PRO A 114 -10.12 15.93 -17.09
CA PRO A 114 -8.93 16.22 -16.30
C PRO A 114 -8.36 14.97 -15.65
N PHE A 115 -7.03 14.85 -15.66
CA PHE A 115 -6.38 13.78 -14.92
C PHE A 115 -6.72 13.89 -13.43
N SER A 116 -7.31 12.83 -12.90
CA SER A 116 -7.78 12.74 -11.52
C SER A 116 -7.13 11.57 -10.80
N ILE A 117 -6.87 11.77 -9.52
CA ILE A 117 -6.28 10.75 -8.65
C ILE A 117 -7.23 10.45 -7.51
N ALA A 118 -7.36 9.19 -7.17
CA ALA A 118 -8.14 8.74 -6.03
C ALA A 118 -7.31 8.03 -4.97
N TYR A 119 -7.66 8.29 -3.72
CA TYR A 119 -7.18 7.57 -2.56
C TYR A 119 -8.28 6.64 -2.03
N PHE A 120 -8.17 5.36 -2.34
CA PHE A 120 -9.19 4.35 -2.12
C PHE A 120 -8.78 3.37 -1.01
N VAL A 121 -8.94 3.79 0.23
CA VAL A 121 -8.50 3.03 1.41
C VAL A 121 -9.66 2.70 2.37
N GLY A 122 -9.39 1.87 3.38
CA GLY A 122 -10.39 1.51 4.38
C GLY A 122 -10.95 2.73 5.13
N GLU A 123 -12.22 2.65 5.51
CA GLU A 123 -12.98 3.76 6.12
C GLU A 123 -12.30 4.32 7.38
N SER A 124 -12.29 5.65 7.47
CA SER A 124 -11.95 6.42 8.67
C SER A 124 -12.72 7.75 8.66
N ASP A 125 -12.69 8.49 9.78
CA ASP A 125 -13.27 9.84 9.81
C ASP A 125 -12.59 10.81 8.83
N GLU A 126 -11.31 10.55 8.49
CA GLU A 126 -10.57 11.32 7.49
C GLU A 126 -10.89 10.92 6.05
N PHE A 127 -11.20 9.64 5.83
CA PHE A 127 -11.46 9.04 4.52
C PHE A 127 -12.80 8.29 4.55
N PRO A 128 -13.93 9.02 4.50
CA PRO A 128 -15.25 8.44 4.68
C PRO A 128 -15.77 7.76 3.41
N ASN A 129 -16.72 6.84 3.56
CA ASN A 129 -17.38 6.21 2.40
C ASN A 129 -18.26 7.22 1.60
N SER A 130 -18.82 8.23 2.28
CA SER A 130 -19.70 9.25 1.68
C SER A 130 -19.09 10.64 1.85
N ASN A 131 -19.05 11.43 0.77
CA ASN A 131 -18.52 12.79 0.81
C ASN A 131 -19.49 13.80 1.46
N ARG A 132 -20.72 13.40 1.82
CA ARG A 132 -21.75 14.28 2.38
C ARG A 132 -21.26 15.10 3.57
N LYS A 133 -20.65 14.45 4.56
CA LYS A 133 -20.12 15.11 5.77
C LYS A 133 -19.07 16.18 5.43
N ILE A 134 -18.25 15.91 4.40
CA ILE A 134 -17.20 16.83 3.94
C ILE A 134 -17.84 18.03 3.23
N VAL A 135 -18.76 17.78 2.30
CA VAL A 135 -19.51 18.82 1.59
C VAL A 135 -20.27 19.71 2.57
N GLU A 136 -20.93 19.15 3.58
CA GLU A 136 -21.60 19.91 4.64
C GLU A 136 -20.63 20.76 5.45
N SER A 137 -19.45 20.21 5.79
CA SER A 137 -18.40 20.93 6.50
C SER A 137 -17.84 22.10 5.68
N ILE A 138 -17.59 21.90 4.38
CA ILE A 138 -17.13 22.96 3.47
C ILE A 138 -18.20 24.06 3.36
N LYS A 139 -19.48 23.68 3.17
CA LYS A 139 -20.58 24.65 3.11
C LYS A 139 -20.75 25.44 4.41
N LYS A 140 -20.56 24.80 5.58
CA LYS A 140 -20.57 25.47 6.89
C LYS A 140 -19.39 26.43 7.06
N ALA A 141 -18.18 25.99 6.69
CA ALA A 141 -16.98 26.81 6.76
C ALA A 141 -17.12 28.06 5.87
N LYS A 142 -17.57 27.89 4.62
CA LYS A 142 -17.87 29.01 3.70
C LYS A 142 -18.87 30.01 4.29
N LYS A 143 -19.92 29.55 4.98
CA LYS A 143 -20.90 30.45 5.65
C LYS A 143 -20.29 31.25 6.80
N LYS A 144 -19.22 30.76 7.42
CA LYS A 144 -18.49 31.43 8.51
C LYS A 144 -17.28 32.24 8.02
N ASN A 145 -17.03 32.32 6.72
CA ASN A 145 -15.77 32.79 6.15
C ASN A 145 -14.54 32.04 6.70
N GLU A 146 -14.72 30.77 7.07
CA GLU A 146 -13.66 29.85 7.46
C GLU A 146 -13.26 28.97 6.27
N GLU A 147 -12.03 28.48 6.29
CA GLU A 147 -11.48 27.65 5.22
C GLU A 147 -10.99 26.31 5.75
N ILE A 148 -11.24 25.26 4.98
CA ILE A 148 -10.76 23.92 5.28
C ILE A 148 -9.50 23.70 4.46
N LYS A 149 -8.37 23.44 5.12
CA LYS A 149 -7.10 23.11 4.47
C LYS A 149 -7.25 21.86 3.60
N GLY A 150 -6.51 21.86 2.48
CA GLY A 150 -6.44 20.72 1.59
C GLY A 150 -6.00 19.44 2.32
N LYS A 151 -6.68 18.32 2.01
CA LYS A 151 -6.48 17.04 2.70
C LYS A 151 -5.28 16.24 2.20
N ILE A 152 -5.16 16.07 0.89
CA ILE A 152 -4.08 15.29 0.26
C ILE A 152 -2.84 16.17 0.13
N ILE A 153 -2.99 17.35 -0.46
CA ILE A 153 -1.96 18.38 -0.54
C ILE A 153 -2.43 19.64 0.18
N ASP A 154 -1.52 20.32 0.84
CA ASP A 154 -1.71 21.59 1.54
C ASP A 154 -1.03 22.76 0.81
N VAL A 155 0.01 22.47 0.02
CA VAL A 155 0.75 23.45 -0.79
C VAL A 155 0.62 23.14 -2.29
N CYS A 156 0.34 24.18 -3.09
CA CYS A 156 0.20 24.08 -4.53
C CYS A 156 1.55 23.70 -5.19
N PRO A 157 1.61 22.62 -5.99
CA PRO A 157 2.86 22.21 -6.63
C PRO A 157 3.42 23.26 -7.60
N ILE A 158 2.53 24.04 -8.22
CA ILE A 158 2.83 25.01 -9.29
C ILE A 158 3.31 26.35 -8.71
N CYS A 159 2.45 27.06 -7.97
CA CYS A 159 2.75 28.41 -7.47
C CYS A 159 3.22 28.45 -6.01
N LYS A 160 3.29 27.31 -5.31
CA LYS A 160 3.59 27.21 -3.87
C LYS A 160 2.60 27.91 -2.94
N GLY A 161 1.44 28.26 -3.47
CA GLY A 161 0.31 28.82 -2.75
C GLY A 161 -0.43 27.85 -1.83
N ASN A 162 -1.34 28.36 -1.01
CA ASN A 162 -2.14 27.54 -0.09
C ASN A 162 -3.29 26.82 -0.81
N ILE A 163 -3.52 25.55 -0.46
CA ILE A 163 -4.62 24.73 -0.96
C ILE A 163 -5.75 24.63 0.06
N ILE A 164 -6.97 24.87 -0.41
CA ILE A 164 -8.21 24.69 0.36
C ILE A 164 -9.12 23.66 -0.30
N LEU A 165 -10.04 23.09 0.46
CA LEU A 165 -11.11 22.26 -0.09
C LEU A 165 -12.25 23.13 -0.61
N ASP A 166 -12.75 22.79 -1.79
CA ASP A 166 -13.93 23.39 -2.41
C ASP A 166 -14.86 22.27 -2.94
N VAL A 167 -16.06 22.63 -3.39
CA VAL A 167 -17.05 21.71 -3.96
C VAL A 167 -17.50 22.21 -5.32
N GLU A 168 -17.40 21.37 -6.34
CA GLU A 168 -17.96 21.62 -7.68
C GLU A 168 -19.50 21.70 -7.58
N SER A 169 -20.09 22.76 -8.13
CA SER A 169 -21.47 23.15 -7.82
C SER A 169 -22.53 22.18 -8.38
N GLU A 170 -22.30 21.65 -9.59
CA GLU A 170 -23.22 20.74 -10.28
C GLU A 170 -23.03 19.29 -9.83
N SER A 171 -21.77 18.84 -9.78
CA SER A 171 -21.41 17.44 -9.51
C SER A 171 -21.30 17.09 -8.03
N SER A 172 -21.23 18.10 -7.15
CA SER A 172 -20.95 17.94 -5.73
C SER A 172 -19.70 17.10 -5.46
N ILE A 173 -18.68 17.25 -6.31
CA ILE A 173 -17.36 16.65 -6.15
C ILE A 173 -16.50 17.57 -5.27
N VAL A 174 -15.83 17.00 -4.28
CA VAL A 174 -14.85 17.71 -3.44
C VAL A 174 -13.54 17.85 -4.23
N VAL A 175 -13.03 19.07 -4.31
CA VAL A 175 -11.84 19.41 -5.08
C VAL A 175 -10.83 20.20 -4.24
N HIS A 176 -9.56 20.12 -4.61
CA HIS A 176 -8.48 20.90 -4.00
C HIS A 176 -8.22 22.14 -4.84
N LYS A 177 -8.53 23.32 -4.30
CA LYS A 177 -8.40 24.60 -5.00
C LYS A 177 -7.25 25.41 -4.44
N CYS A 178 -6.39 25.92 -5.31
CA CYS A 178 -5.36 26.88 -4.95
C CYS A 178 -5.92 28.29 -4.87
N LYS A 179 -5.64 28.99 -3.77
CA LYS A 179 -6.09 30.38 -3.59
C LYS A 179 -5.35 31.36 -4.48
N ASP A 180 -4.04 31.14 -4.65
CA ASP A 180 -3.16 32.11 -5.29
C ASP A 180 -3.24 32.05 -6.83
N CYS A 181 -3.32 30.84 -7.41
CA CYS A 181 -3.43 30.67 -8.86
C CYS A 181 -4.84 30.25 -9.34
N GLY A 182 -5.79 30.03 -8.43
CA GLY A 182 -7.18 29.67 -8.77
C GLY A 182 -7.39 28.25 -9.32
N LYS A 183 -6.31 27.50 -9.57
CA LYS A 183 -6.36 26.15 -10.15
C LYS A 183 -7.06 25.14 -9.24
N VAL A 184 -7.75 24.20 -9.86
CA VAL A 184 -8.57 23.18 -9.20
C VAL A 184 -8.02 21.81 -9.56
N TYR A 185 -7.84 20.95 -8.55
CA TYR A 185 -7.30 19.60 -8.70
C TYR A 185 -8.32 18.58 -8.18
N ARG A 186 -8.62 17.57 -9.01
CA ARG A 186 -9.52 16.46 -8.65
C ARG A 186 -8.73 15.35 -7.94
N LEU A 187 -8.52 15.53 -6.64
CA LEU A 187 -7.90 14.55 -5.76
C LEU A 187 -8.96 13.94 -4.85
N LEU A 188 -9.52 12.81 -5.27
CA LEU A 188 -10.67 12.15 -4.65
C LEU A 188 -10.23 11.30 -3.45
N PHE A 189 -11.03 11.28 -2.39
CA PHE A 189 -10.69 10.51 -1.18
C PHE A 189 -11.92 9.95 -0.45
N SER A 190 -13.11 10.03 -1.06
CA SER A 190 -14.33 9.37 -0.60
C SER A 190 -14.75 8.28 -1.59
N ASP A 191 -15.15 7.10 -1.10
CA ASP A 191 -15.59 5.98 -1.94
C ASP A 191 -16.66 6.37 -2.97
N ASP A 192 -17.70 7.06 -2.51
CA ASP A 192 -18.82 7.50 -3.34
C ASP A 192 -18.38 8.39 -4.51
N GLU A 193 -17.36 9.23 -4.31
CA GLU A 193 -16.76 10.05 -5.37
C GLU A 193 -16.00 9.18 -6.38
N ILE A 194 -15.25 8.21 -5.88
CA ILE A 194 -14.42 7.35 -6.73
C ILE A 194 -15.30 6.52 -7.68
N TYR A 195 -16.40 5.95 -7.19
CA TYR A 195 -17.32 5.16 -8.02
C TYR A 195 -18.09 5.97 -9.06
N ARG A 196 -18.38 7.26 -8.79
CA ARG A 196 -19.16 8.12 -9.70
C ARG A 196 -18.32 8.93 -10.67
N VAL A 197 -17.07 9.23 -10.33
CA VAL A 197 -16.15 9.99 -11.19
C VAL A 197 -15.32 9.05 -12.07
N ILE A 198 -15.00 7.85 -11.60
CA ILE A 198 -14.15 6.87 -12.31
C ILE A 198 -12.77 7.49 -12.66
N PRO A 199 -11.93 7.74 -11.64
CA PRO A 199 -10.72 8.54 -11.75
C PRO A 199 -9.65 7.91 -12.65
N THR A 200 -8.71 8.73 -13.13
CA THR A 200 -7.60 8.28 -13.99
C THR A 200 -6.64 7.33 -13.28
N PHE A 201 -6.28 7.63 -12.03
CA PHE A 201 -5.35 6.81 -11.26
C PHE A 201 -5.86 6.54 -9.84
N ILE A 202 -5.91 5.27 -9.45
CA ILE A 202 -6.38 4.85 -8.13
C ILE A 202 -5.20 4.33 -7.30
N ILE A 203 -5.01 4.91 -6.12
CA ILE A 203 -4.13 4.39 -5.08
C ILE A 203 -4.99 3.74 -4.01
N SER A 204 -4.87 2.43 -3.87
CA SER A 204 -5.70 1.63 -2.98
C SER A 204 -4.88 0.81 -1.99
N THR A 205 -5.51 0.44 -0.88
CA THR A 205 -5.02 -0.69 -0.08
C THR A 205 -5.65 -1.99 -0.57
N VAL A 206 -4.88 -3.08 -0.59
CA VAL A 206 -5.35 -4.43 -0.96
C VAL A 206 -6.68 -4.78 -0.27
N ASP A 207 -6.76 -4.55 1.05
CA ASP A 207 -7.98 -4.78 1.84
C ASP A 207 -9.25 -4.12 1.28
N LYS A 208 -9.13 -2.91 0.72
CA LYS A 208 -10.27 -2.12 0.26
C LYS A 208 -10.93 -2.75 -0.96
N LEU A 209 -10.16 -3.48 -1.76
CA LEU A 209 -10.65 -4.12 -2.97
C LEU A 209 -11.66 -5.23 -2.67
N ALA A 210 -11.62 -5.84 -1.47
CA ALA A 210 -12.64 -6.79 -1.02
C ALA A 210 -14.06 -6.17 -0.95
N GLY A 211 -14.15 -4.83 -0.91
CA GLY A 211 -15.41 -4.07 -0.94
C GLY A 211 -16.27 -4.36 -2.17
N ILE A 212 -15.71 -4.90 -3.26
CA ILE A 212 -16.48 -5.35 -4.43
C ILE A 212 -17.60 -6.33 -4.08
N ALA A 213 -17.40 -7.14 -3.03
CA ALA A 213 -18.35 -8.14 -2.56
C ALA A 213 -19.64 -7.56 -1.97
N ALA A 214 -19.66 -6.27 -1.65
CA ALA A 214 -20.83 -5.60 -1.07
C ALA A 214 -21.24 -4.32 -1.80
N ASN A 215 -20.49 -3.91 -2.82
CA ASN A 215 -20.76 -2.67 -3.53
C ASN A 215 -20.97 -2.89 -5.03
N ARG A 216 -22.22 -2.72 -5.47
CA ARG A 216 -22.63 -2.84 -6.88
C ARG A 216 -22.10 -1.75 -7.82
N ARG A 217 -21.55 -0.66 -7.26
CA ARG A 217 -20.96 0.44 -8.03
C ARG A 217 -19.49 0.21 -8.36
N PHE A 218 -18.89 -0.83 -7.78
CA PHE A 218 -17.48 -1.16 -8.01
C PHE A 218 -17.22 -1.52 -9.48
N LYS A 219 -18.18 -2.16 -10.16
CA LYS A 219 -18.08 -2.47 -11.60
C LYS A 219 -17.79 -1.24 -12.49
N ASN A 220 -18.19 -0.04 -12.07
CA ASN A 220 -17.88 1.20 -12.81
C ASN A 220 -16.37 1.40 -12.96
N LEU A 221 -15.58 0.97 -11.96
CA LEU A 221 -14.12 1.06 -11.97
C LEU A 221 -13.45 0.00 -12.85
N LEU A 222 -14.20 -1.05 -13.23
CA LEU A 222 -13.69 -2.23 -13.94
C LEU A 222 -14.19 -2.33 -15.39
N GLY A 223 -14.81 -1.29 -15.94
CA GLY A 223 -15.32 -1.31 -17.32
C GLY A 223 -16.79 -1.73 -17.45
N GLY A 224 -17.54 -1.83 -16.36
CA GLY A 224 -18.97 -2.15 -16.42
C GLY A 224 -19.79 -1.08 -17.15
N LYS A 225 -20.97 -1.46 -17.63
CA LYS A 225 -21.95 -0.58 -18.27
C LYS A 225 -22.47 0.45 -17.25
N ILE A 226 -22.49 1.71 -17.68
CA ILE A 226 -22.85 2.86 -16.84
C ILE A 226 -23.94 3.71 -17.48
N ASP A 227 -24.65 4.43 -16.61
CA ASP A 227 -25.55 5.52 -16.94
C ASP A 227 -25.04 6.82 -16.28
N GLU A 228 -25.47 7.97 -16.79
CA GLU A 228 -25.17 9.27 -16.21
C GLU A 228 -26.39 9.80 -15.44
N CYS A 229 -26.17 10.29 -14.22
CA CYS A 229 -27.25 10.85 -13.41
C CYS A 229 -27.73 12.20 -13.98
N PRO A 230 -29.05 12.41 -14.20
CA PRO A 230 -29.57 13.65 -14.78
C PRO A 230 -29.41 14.88 -13.87
N GLN A 231 -29.05 14.67 -12.61
CA GLN A 231 -28.80 15.72 -11.62
C GLN A 231 -27.31 16.12 -11.57
N GLY A 232 -26.47 15.59 -12.47
CA GLY A 232 -25.04 15.92 -12.53
C GLY A 232 -24.17 15.19 -11.51
N HIS A 233 -24.71 14.28 -10.70
CA HIS A 233 -23.94 13.55 -9.68
C HIS A 233 -22.90 12.56 -10.24
N GLY A 234 -22.71 12.47 -11.55
CA GLY A 234 -21.76 11.56 -12.21
C GLY A 234 -22.36 10.20 -12.57
N PHE A 235 -21.47 9.22 -12.74
CA PHE A 235 -21.82 7.90 -13.25
C PHE A 235 -22.47 7.00 -12.20
N ILE A 236 -23.45 6.22 -12.65
CA ILE A 236 -24.16 5.21 -11.88
C ILE A 236 -24.20 3.89 -12.66
N PRO A 237 -24.34 2.74 -11.99
CA PRO A 237 -24.55 1.47 -12.67
C PRO A 237 -25.73 1.52 -13.65
N ARG A 238 -25.58 0.82 -14.79
CA ARG A 238 -26.65 0.68 -15.80
C ARG A 238 -28.00 0.27 -15.17
N ASN A 239 -29.05 1.02 -15.50
CA ASN A 239 -30.43 0.84 -15.04
C ASN A 239 -30.59 0.81 -13.50
N ASP A 240 -29.73 1.51 -12.78
CA ASP A 240 -29.81 1.64 -11.33
C ASP A 240 -30.15 3.07 -10.92
N ALA A 241 -30.71 3.21 -9.71
CA ALA A 241 -31.03 4.51 -9.14
C ALA A 241 -29.78 5.18 -8.56
N CYS A 242 -29.67 6.49 -8.74
CA CYS A 242 -28.61 7.28 -8.13
C CYS A 242 -28.75 7.28 -6.59
N VAL A 243 -27.72 6.77 -5.90
CA VAL A 243 -27.69 6.66 -4.44
C VAL A 243 -26.97 7.82 -3.74
N TYR A 244 -26.64 8.89 -4.47
CA TYR A 244 -25.96 10.05 -3.91
C TYR A 244 -26.76 10.66 -2.75
N GLU A 245 -26.10 10.89 -1.62
CA GLU A 245 -26.71 11.40 -0.39
C GLU A 245 -26.79 12.93 -0.42
N LYS A 246 -27.99 13.47 -0.67
CA LYS A 246 -28.27 14.92 -0.58
C LYS A 246 -28.39 15.39 0.87
N GLY A 247 -28.81 14.51 1.77
CA GLY A 247 -28.97 14.78 3.20
C GLY A 247 -29.02 13.49 4.04
N PRO A 248 -29.16 13.57 5.37
CA PRO A 248 -29.11 12.41 6.27
C PRO A 248 -30.11 11.29 5.97
N ARG A 249 -31.24 11.60 5.31
CA ARG A 249 -32.28 10.66 4.89
C ARG A 249 -32.79 10.94 3.47
N GLU A 250 -32.05 11.75 2.72
CA GLU A 250 -32.43 12.20 1.39
C GLU A 250 -31.38 11.72 0.39
N ARG A 251 -31.82 10.95 -0.60
CA ARG A 251 -31.00 10.41 -1.68
C ARG A 251 -31.53 10.92 -3.01
N CYS A 252 -30.68 10.94 -4.04
CA CYS A 252 -31.09 11.40 -5.36
C CYS A 252 -32.25 10.57 -5.93
N GLY A 253 -32.16 9.24 -5.97
CA GLY A 253 -33.23 8.35 -6.42
C GLY A 253 -33.50 8.31 -7.92
N GLU A 254 -32.99 9.28 -8.69
CA GLU A 254 -33.15 9.37 -10.14
C GLU A 254 -32.43 8.26 -10.90
N TYR A 255 -33.04 7.81 -12.00
CA TYR A 255 -32.42 6.90 -12.97
C TYR A 255 -31.72 7.69 -14.08
N GLY A 256 -30.58 7.17 -14.52
CA GLY A 256 -29.74 7.82 -15.52
C GLY A 256 -30.07 7.46 -16.96
N SER A 257 -29.36 8.10 -17.89
CA SER A 257 -29.36 7.73 -19.31
C SER A 257 -28.10 6.95 -19.68
N HIS A 258 -28.21 6.04 -20.66
CA HIS A 258 -27.06 5.24 -21.10
C HIS A 258 -25.92 6.11 -21.61
N VAL A 259 -24.70 5.80 -21.15
CA VAL A 259 -23.49 6.36 -21.74
C VAL A 259 -22.94 5.38 -22.77
N ASN A 260 -23.11 5.70 -24.05
CA ASN A 260 -22.51 4.93 -25.14
C ASN A 260 -21.02 5.27 -25.25
N LEU A 261 -20.17 4.34 -24.83
CA LEU A 261 -18.71 4.51 -24.86
C LEU A 261 -18.11 3.90 -26.11
N SER A 262 -17.23 4.64 -26.79
CA SER A 262 -16.39 4.13 -27.88
C SER A 262 -15.04 3.57 -27.38
N PHE A 263 -14.82 3.57 -26.07
CA PHE A 263 -13.59 3.16 -25.41
C PHE A 263 -13.89 2.40 -24.11
N ASN A 264 -12.88 1.72 -23.58
CA ASN A 264 -12.99 0.94 -22.35
C ASN A 264 -12.51 1.74 -21.12
N THR A 265 -13.29 1.72 -20.03
CA THR A 265 -12.99 2.45 -18.79
C THR A 265 -12.20 1.63 -17.76
N ASN A 266 -11.95 0.34 -18.02
CA ASN A 266 -11.18 -0.52 -17.13
C ASN A 266 -9.70 -0.11 -17.02
N PRO A 267 -9.03 -0.51 -15.92
CA PRO A 267 -7.59 -0.33 -15.75
C PRO A 267 -6.81 -1.01 -16.88
N THR A 268 -5.80 -0.31 -17.39
CA THR A 268 -4.77 -0.90 -18.28
C THR A 268 -3.68 -1.55 -17.44
N LEU A 269 -3.38 -0.99 -16.28
CA LEU A 269 -2.31 -1.41 -15.38
C LEU A 269 -2.83 -1.69 -13.97
N ILE A 270 -2.42 -2.82 -13.40
CA ILE A 270 -2.56 -3.09 -11.96
C ILE A 270 -1.16 -3.29 -11.38
N ILE A 271 -0.85 -2.48 -10.37
CA ILE A 271 0.49 -2.37 -9.79
C ILE A 271 0.43 -2.79 -8.32
N GLN A 272 1.27 -3.74 -7.92
CA GLN A 272 1.41 -4.16 -6.52
C GLN A 272 2.74 -3.67 -5.96
N ASP A 273 2.69 -2.78 -4.96
CA ASP A 273 3.88 -2.41 -4.21
C ASP A 273 4.08 -3.31 -2.99
N GLU A 274 5.32 -3.50 -2.58
CA GLU A 274 5.72 -4.35 -1.46
C GLU A 274 5.09 -5.77 -1.53
N MET A 275 5.18 -6.41 -2.70
CA MET A 275 4.58 -7.73 -2.98
C MET A 275 4.94 -8.78 -1.92
N HIS A 276 6.14 -8.72 -1.34
CA HIS A 276 6.59 -9.65 -0.30
C HIS A 276 5.72 -9.62 0.99
N LEU A 277 4.89 -8.58 1.19
CA LEU A 277 3.93 -8.50 2.28
C LEU A 277 2.63 -9.27 2.00
N ILE A 278 2.40 -9.64 0.74
CA ILE A 278 1.24 -10.42 0.31
C ILE A 278 1.53 -11.91 0.57
N LYS A 279 1.30 -12.34 1.82
CA LYS A 279 1.69 -13.66 2.32
C LYS A 279 0.62 -14.35 3.15
N GLU A 280 0.79 -15.64 3.35
CA GLU A 280 -0.04 -16.52 4.18
C GLU A 280 -1.53 -16.42 3.81
N GLY A 281 -2.42 -16.38 4.82
CA GLY A 281 -3.87 -16.26 4.62
C GLY A 281 -4.26 -14.94 3.94
N PHE A 282 -3.54 -13.85 4.18
CA PHE A 282 -3.79 -12.56 3.54
C PHE A 282 -3.60 -12.66 2.02
N GLY A 283 -2.44 -13.16 1.59
CA GLY A 283 -2.17 -13.33 0.16
C GLY A 283 -3.03 -14.41 -0.50
N THR A 284 -3.39 -15.46 0.24
CA THR A 284 -4.31 -16.50 -0.29
C THR A 284 -5.64 -15.90 -0.70
N ILE A 285 -6.16 -15.00 0.11
CA ILE A 285 -7.46 -14.37 -0.13
C ILE A 285 -7.36 -13.30 -1.21
N ASP A 286 -6.31 -12.49 -1.16
CA ASP A 286 -6.00 -11.54 -2.23
C ASP A 286 -5.95 -12.23 -3.59
N SER A 287 -5.29 -13.40 -3.68
CA SER A 287 -5.18 -14.17 -4.93
C SER A 287 -6.52 -14.52 -5.60
N HIS A 288 -7.59 -14.68 -4.81
CA HIS A 288 -8.93 -14.95 -5.33
C HIS A 288 -9.64 -13.67 -5.82
N PHE A 289 -9.37 -12.53 -5.18
CA PHE A 289 -9.88 -11.23 -5.64
C PHE A 289 -9.14 -10.76 -6.90
N GLU A 290 -7.85 -11.03 -7.02
CA GLU A 290 -7.07 -10.73 -8.23
C GLU A 290 -7.66 -11.42 -9.47
N SER A 291 -7.91 -12.72 -9.37
CA SER A 291 -8.52 -13.49 -10.46
C SER A 291 -9.99 -13.11 -10.68
N LEU A 292 -10.70 -12.65 -9.65
CA LEU A 292 -12.04 -12.07 -9.79
C LEU A 292 -12.01 -10.78 -10.63
N PHE A 293 -11.09 -9.86 -10.37
CA PHE A 293 -10.97 -8.61 -11.13
C PHE A 293 -10.62 -8.89 -12.59
N GLU A 294 -9.71 -9.81 -12.84
CA GLU A 294 -9.34 -10.23 -14.18
C GLU A 294 -10.51 -10.87 -14.92
N ALA A 295 -11.25 -11.77 -14.26
CA ALA A 295 -12.45 -12.36 -14.84
C ALA A 295 -13.52 -11.29 -15.15
N MET A 296 -13.74 -10.31 -14.27
CA MET A 296 -14.71 -9.24 -14.51
C MET A 296 -14.33 -8.34 -15.67
N ILE A 297 -13.08 -7.84 -15.71
CA ILE A 297 -12.62 -6.96 -16.79
C ILE A 297 -12.73 -7.71 -18.13
N ASN A 298 -12.35 -8.98 -18.17
CA ASN A 298 -12.46 -9.77 -19.39
C ASN A 298 -13.91 -9.97 -19.85
N GLU A 299 -14.88 -10.17 -18.95
CA GLU A 299 -16.29 -10.26 -19.34
C GLU A 299 -16.89 -8.89 -19.73
N PHE A 300 -16.43 -7.79 -19.14
CA PHE A 300 -16.98 -6.46 -19.42
C PHE A 300 -16.46 -5.84 -20.71
N SER A 301 -15.15 -5.95 -20.97
CA SER A 301 -14.50 -5.27 -22.10
C SER A 301 -13.77 -6.19 -23.07
N GLY A 302 -13.62 -7.48 -22.74
CA GLY A 302 -12.79 -8.41 -23.51
C GLY A 302 -11.29 -8.15 -23.36
N GLU A 303 -10.87 -7.18 -22.54
CA GLU A 303 -9.46 -6.86 -22.30
C GLU A 303 -8.90 -7.59 -21.07
N GLN A 304 -7.58 -7.51 -20.90
CA GLN A 304 -6.86 -7.86 -19.68
C GLN A 304 -5.91 -6.71 -19.30
N PHE A 305 -5.63 -6.57 -18.01
CA PHE A 305 -4.65 -5.61 -17.50
C PHE A 305 -3.25 -6.23 -17.40
N LYS A 306 -2.23 -5.37 -17.51
CA LYS A 306 -0.84 -5.77 -17.24
C LYS A 306 -0.55 -5.69 -15.74
N ASN A 307 0.01 -6.77 -15.20
CA ASN A 307 0.45 -6.85 -13.80
C ASN A 307 1.90 -6.39 -13.65
N ILE A 308 2.13 -5.42 -12.77
CA ILE A 308 3.47 -4.98 -12.37
C ILE A 308 3.59 -5.15 -10.85
N ALA A 309 4.57 -5.89 -10.39
CA ALA A 309 4.86 -6.06 -8.97
C ALA A 309 6.20 -5.44 -8.60
N MET A 310 6.31 -4.96 -7.36
CA MET A 310 7.54 -4.41 -6.81
C MET A 310 7.89 -5.12 -5.51
N THR A 311 9.17 -5.43 -5.36
CA THR A 311 9.68 -6.05 -4.14
C THR A 311 11.15 -5.71 -3.94
N ALA A 312 11.58 -5.72 -2.68
CA ALA A 312 13.00 -5.66 -2.34
C ALA A 312 13.69 -7.03 -2.48
N THR A 313 12.94 -8.13 -2.62
CA THR A 313 13.48 -9.49 -2.57
C THR A 313 12.86 -10.39 -3.63
N VAL A 314 13.69 -11.16 -4.35
CA VAL A 314 13.26 -12.02 -5.47
C VAL A 314 13.12 -13.49 -5.10
N THR A 315 13.70 -13.91 -3.97
CA THR A 315 13.70 -15.32 -3.55
C THR A 315 12.27 -15.84 -3.39
N GLY A 316 11.91 -16.88 -4.16
CA GLY A 316 10.56 -17.46 -4.18
C GLY A 316 9.51 -16.67 -4.97
N ALA A 317 9.88 -15.58 -5.66
CA ALA A 317 8.93 -14.70 -6.33
C ALA A 317 8.14 -15.39 -7.46
N LYS A 318 8.75 -16.35 -8.18
CA LYS A 318 8.04 -17.13 -9.21
C LYS A 318 6.82 -17.86 -8.63
N ILE A 319 7.04 -18.62 -7.55
CA ILE A 319 5.98 -19.36 -6.86
C ILE A 319 4.95 -18.39 -6.28
N GLN A 320 5.39 -17.26 -5.72
CA GLN A 320 4.48 -16.24 -5.19
C GLN A 320 3.57 -15.66 -6.28
N ILE A 321 4.12 -15.29 -7.45
CA ILE A 321 3.36 -14.74 -8.57
C ILE A 321 2.42 -15.77 -9.18
N GLU A 322 2.86 -17.02 -9.32
CA GLU A 322 2.01 -18.12 -9.80
C GLU A 322 0.80 -18.34 -8.89
N HIS A 323 1.00 -18.34 -7.57
CA HIS A 323 -0.11 -18.47 -6.62
C HIS A 323 -0.96 -17.20 -6.51
N LEU A 324 -0.38 -16.01 -6.63
CA LEU A 324 -1.11 -14.75 -6.47
C LEU A 324 -1.93 -14.42 -7.71
N TYR A 325 -1.29 -14.41 -8.88
CA TYR A 325 -1.88 -13.97 -10.15
C TYR A 325 -2.18 -15.11 -11.12
N HIS A 326 -1.59 -16.30 -10.95
CA HIS A 326 -1.64 -17.39 -11.93
C HIS A 326 -1.08 -16.98 -13.30
N LYS A 327 0.10 -16.36 -13.24
CA LYS A 327 0.82 -15.78 -14.38
C LYS A 327 2.28 -16.18 -14.34
N ASP A 328 2.94 -16.09 -15.49
CA ASP A 328 4.39 -16.18 -15.58
C ASP A 328 5.05 -14.93 -15.00
N ILE A 329 6.35 -15.02 -14.71
CA ILE A 329 7.13 -13.94 -14.13
C ILE A 329 8.23 -13.50 -15.08
N ARG A 330 8.39 -12.19 -15.25
CA ARG A 330 9.59 -11.57 -15.81
C ARG A 330 10.22 -10.67 -14.77
N ILE A 331 11.47 -10.94 -14.41
CA ILE A 331 12.19 -10.17 -13.38
C ILE A 331 13.01 -9.09 -14.06
N PHE A 332 12.87 -7.85 -13.61
CA PHE A 332 13.67 -6.73 -14.04
C PHE A 332 14.38 -6.05 -12.86
N PRO A 333 15.70 -5.82 -12.92
CA PRO A 333 16.59 -6.26 -14.00
C PRO A 333 16.77 -7.78 -14.02
N CYS A 334 17.08 -8.35 -15.18
CA CYS A 334 17.42 -9.76 -15.27
C CYS A 334 18.82 -10.01 -14.67
N LYS A 335 19.04 -11.21 -14.13
CA LYS A 335 20.40 -11.67 -13.78
C LYS A 335 21.07 -12.15 -15.06
N LEU A 336 22.26 -11.63 -15.37
CA LEU A 336 23.09 -12.15 -16.46
C LEU A 336 23.73 -13.47 -15.99
N GLU A 337 23.84 -14.45 -16.90
CA GLU A 337 24.34 -15.80 -16.56
C GLU A 337 25.87 -15.84 -16.36
N ASP A 338 26.60 -14.92 -16.99
CA ASP A 338 28.05 -14.75 -16.87
C ASP A 338 28.31 -13.42 -16.15
N ASP A 339 28.70 -13.44 -14.87
CA ASP A 339 29.06 -12.20 -14.18
C ASP A 339 30.41 -12.33 -13.47
N ASP A 340 31.45 -11.86 -14.18
CA ASP A 340 32.79 -11.57 -13.68
C ASP A 340 32.78 -10.28 -12.82
N ASP A 341 31.90 -10.21 -11.81
CA ASP A 341 31.72 -9.08 -10.88
C ASP A 341 31.27 -7.73 -11.51
N ILE A 342 30.64 -7.70 -12.71
CA ILE A 342 30.19 -6.46 -13.38
C ILE A 342 28.66 -6.49 -13.65
N ASP A 343 27.90 -6.00 -12.67
CA ASP A 343 26.47 -5.78 -12.83
C ASP A 343 26.18 -4.65 -13.85
N PHE A 344 25.55 -5.00 -14.98
CA PHE A 344 25.22 -4.05 -16.06
C PHE A 344 24.25 -2.94 -15.61
N PHE A 345 23.36 -3.24 -14.65
CA PHE A 345 22.31 -2.32 -14.22
C PHE A 345 22.72 -1.48 -13.01
N PHE A 346 23.68 -1.95 -12.21
CA PHE A 346 24.09 -1.32 -10.98
C PHE A 346 25.61 -1.16 -10.89
N GLU A 347 26.06 0.07 -10.64
CA GLU A 347 27.47 0.35 -10.36
C GLU A 347 27.65 0.74 -8.88
N TYR A 348 28.67 0.19 -8.24
CA TYR A 348 29.08 0.65 -6.92
C TYR A 348 29.76 2.01 -7.03
N VAL A 349 29.33 2.97 -6.22
CA VAL A 349 29.98 4.29 -6.16
C VAL A 349 31.41 4.11 -5.67
N LYS A 350 32.38 4.57 -6.46
CA LYS A 350 33.81 4.54 -6.13
C LYS A 350 34.33 5.97 -5.93
N GLU A 351 35.07 6.18 -4.84
CA GLU A 351 35.88 7.40 -4.64
C GLU A 351 37.36 6.98 -4.73
N ASN A 352 38.12 7.58 -5.65
CA ASN A 352 39.52 7.23 -5.93
C ASN A 352 39.73 5.72 -6.17
N ASP A 353 38.86 5.10 -7.00
CA ASP A 353 38.82 3.65 -7.29
C ASP A 353 38.53 2.73 -6.09
N ILE A 354 38.25 3.30 -4.91
CA ILE A 354 37.86 2.55 -3.72
C ILE A 354 36.34 2.56 -3.61
N GLN A 355 35.74 1.38 -3.48
CA GLN A 355 34.31 1.24 -3.24
C GLN A 355 33.91 2.00 -1.97
N THR A 356 32.99 2.94 -2.11
CA THR A 356 32.49 3.71 -0.97
C THR A 356 31.68 2.81 -0.04
N ILE A 357 32.05 2.79 1.25
CA ILE A 357 31.31 2.04 2.27
C ILE A 357 30.05 2.83 2.61
N GLN A 358 28.89 2.36 2.13
CA GLN A 358 27.61 2.97 2.49
C GLN A 358 27.23 2.71 3.95
N ARG A 359 27.54 1.52 4.49
CA ARG A 359 27.13 1.11 5.84
C ARG A 359 28.20 0.26 6.49
N GLN A 360 28.48 0.53 7.76
CA GLN A 360 29.26 -0.36 8.62
C GLN A 360 28.33 -1.01 9.64
N VAL A 361 28.26 -2.34 9.64
CA VAL A 361 27.44 -3.11 10.58
C VAL A 361 28.32 -3.76 11.64
N ILE A 362 28.02 -3.50 12.91
CA ILE A 362 28.77 -3.96 14.07
C ILE A 362 27.87 -4.88 14.91
N GLY A 363 28.22 -6.16 14.98
CA GLY A 363 27.56 -7.13 15.84
C GLY A 363 28.07 -7.06 17.28
N LEU A 364 27.17 -6.84 18.24
CA LEU A 364 27.47 -6.77 19.67
C LEU A 364 26.75 -7.89 20.43
N LYS A 365 27.41 -8.52 21.41
CA LYS A 365 26.79 -9.49 22.32
C LYS A 365 27.11 -9.14 23.76
N SER A 366 26.10 -8.98 24.60
CA SER A 366 26.33 -8.86 26.05
C SER A 366 26.70 -10.21 26.66
N ASN A 367 27.67 -10.24 27.56
CA ASN A 367 28.01 -11.46 28.30
C ASN A 367 27.21 -11.59 29.62
N THR A 368 26.73 -10.49 30.20
CA THR A 368 26.14 -10.48 31.56
C THR A 368 25.01 -9.45 31.77
N ARG A 369 24.63 -8.69 30.74
CA ARG A 369 23.60 -7.64 30.84
C ARG A 369 22.45 -7.89 29.88
N ASP A 370 21.30 -7.33 30.19
CA ASP A 370 20.19 -7.32 29.25
C ASP A 370 20.57 -6.52 27.98
N ASN A 371 19.93 -6.89 26.87
CA ASN A 371 20.25 -6.32 25.55
C ASN A 371 19.93 -4.82 25.47
N ARG A 372 18.92 -4.35 26.21
CA ARG A 372 18.50 -2.94 26.22
C ARG A 372 19.52 -2.07 26.90
N SER A 373 20.14 -2.55 27.99
CA SER A 373 21.28 -1.87 28.61
C SER A 373 22.41 -1.61 27.61
N VAL A 374 22.74 -2.57 26.74
CA VAL A 374 23.76 -2.37 25.69
C VAL A 374 23.36 -1.26 24.74
N LEU A 375 22.12 -1.29 24.26
CA LEU A 375 21.57 -0.27 23.36
C LEU A 375 21.66 1.13 23.98
N LEU A 376 21.25 1.29 25.24
CA LEU A 376 21.34 2.56 25.98
C LEU A 376 22.78 3.02 26.18
N PHE A 377 23.72 2.11 26.46
CA PHE A 377 25.14 2.47 26.60
C PHE A 377 25.75 2.92 25.28
N VAL A 378 25.46 2.23 24.17
CA VAL A 378 25.93 2.64 22.84
C VAL A 378 25.45 4.06 22.54
N MET A 379 24.18 4.35 22.77
CA MET A 379 23.61 5.69 22.55
C MET A 379 24.24 6.75 23.45
N ARG A 380 24.49 6.41 24.72
CA ARG A 380 25.22 7.28 25.64
C ARG A 380 26.63 7.59 25.11
N TYR A 381 27.40 6.59 24.69
CA TYR A 381 28.76 6.81 24.19
C TYR A 381 28.78 7.59 22.88
N ILE A 382 27.80 7.38 22.01
CA ILE A 382 27.63 8.19 20.79
C ILE A 382 27.31 9.65 21.16
N SER A 383 26.41 9.89 22.11
CA SER A 383 26.11 11.24 22.60
C SER A 383 27.34 11.94 23.18
N GLU A 384 28.12 11.21 23.99
CA GLU A 384 29.38 11.69 24.56
C GLU A 384 30.41 12.03 23.48
N PHE A 385 30.55 11.17 22.47
CA PHE A 385 31.44 11.39 21.33
C PHE A 385 31.05 12.61 20.52
N ILE A 386 29.78 12.73 20.13
CA ILE A 386 29.27 13.87 19.34
C ILE A 386 29.53 15.17 20.09
N ARG A 387 29.21 15.22 21.38
CA ARG A 387 29.43 16.41 22.21
C ARG A 387 30.91 16.78 22.29
N ASN A 388 31.79 15.80 22.51
CA ASN A 388 33.23 16.04 22.60
C ASN A 388 33.79 16.58 21.27
N VAL A 389 33.33 16.06 20.13
CA VAL A 389 33.71 16.59 18.82
C VAL A 389 33.18 18.00 18.59
N GLU A 390 31.92 18.30 18.96
CA GLU A 390 31.36 19.66 18.82
C GLU A 390 32.06 20.68 19.75
N GLU A 391 32.46 20.29 20.96
CA GLU A 391 33.20 21.15 21.91
C GLU A 391 34.66 21.40 21.47
N ASN A 392 35.28 20.42 20.79
CA ASN A 392 36.69 20.48 20.36
C ASN A 392 36.86 20.44 18.83
N LEU A 393 35.92 21.06 18.09
CA LEU A 393 35.77 20.90 16.64
C LEU A 393 37.06 21.19 15.86
N SER A 394 37.72 22.32 16.15
CA SER A 394 38.93 22.74 15.41
C SER A 394 40.12 21.82 15.68
N GLU A 395 40.31 21.37 16.93
CA GLU A 395 41.39 20.44 17.28
C GLU A 395 41.17 19.07 16.63
N PHE A 396 39.93 18.58 16.68
CA PHE A 396 39.55 17.33 16.04
C PHE A 396 39.72 17.39 14.51
N ALA A 397 39.31 18.51 13.90
CA ALA A 397 39.45 18.74 12.47
C ALA A 397 40.92 18.71 12.02
N VAL A 398 41.82 19.39 12.75
CA VAL A 398 43.26 19.38 12.46
C VAL A 398 43.86 17.98 12.63
N LYS A 399 43.53 17.30 13.74
CA LYS A 399 44.07 15.98 14.06
C LYS A 399 43.70 14.91 13.03
N HIS A 400 42.51 15.02 12.44
CA HIS A 400 41.96 14.05 11.50
C HIS A 400 41.88 14.58 10.06
N GLU A 401 42.56 15.68 9.76
CA GLU A 401 42.70 16.26 8.41
C GLU A 401 41.37 16.64 7.73
N PHE A 402 40.36 17.05 8.52
CA PHE A 402 39.09 17.57 8.02
C PHE A 402 39.09 19.10 7.91
N LYS A 403 38.32 19.63 6.97
CA LYS A 403 37.91 21.04 7.02
C LYS A 403 36.86 21.22 8.12
N GLU A 404 37.01 22.25 8.96
CA GLU A 404 36.10 22.48 10.10
C GLU A 404 34.62 22.53 9.71
N LYS A 405 34.29 23.24 8.62
CA LYS A 405 32.92 23.32 8.08
C LYS A 405 32.37 21.97 7.62
N GLU A 406 33.24 21.13 7.07
CA GLU A 406 32.87 19.80 6.57
C GLU A 406 32.62 18.86 7.75
N LEU A 407 33.51 18.85 8.75
CA LEU A 407 33.34 18.08 9.98
C LEU A 407 32.03 18.46 10.69
N TYR A 408 31.73 19.76 10.80
CA TYR A 408 30.47 20.22 11.40
C TYR A 408 29.24 19.65 10.67
N GLN A 409 29.23 19.71 9.34
CA GLN A 409 28.12 19.16 8.53
C GLN A 409 27.99 17.64 8.68
N ILE A 410 29.13 16.92 8.72
CA ILE A 410 29.17 15.48 8.95
C ILE A 410 28.55 15.17 10.31
N ILE A 411 29.00 15.84 11.38
CA ILE A 411 28.50 15.58 12.74
C ILE A 411 26.99 15.85 12.85
N GLN A 412 26.46 16.91 12.25
CA GLN A 412 25.02 17.17 12.26
C GLN A 412 24.21 16.00 11.68
N SER A 413 24.76 15.29 10.69
CA SER A 413 24.10 14.15 10.07
C SER A 413 23.99 12.92 10.98
N TYR A 414 24.82 12.81 12.03
CA TYR A 414 24.84 11.68 12.97
C TYR A 414 24.04 11.95 14.27
N LYS A 415 23.37 13.10 14.40
CA LYS A 415 22.64 13.45 15.65
C LYS A 415 21.22 12.89 15.74
N LYS A 416 20.74 12.23 14.67
CA LYS A 416 19.44 11.57 14.60
C LYS A 416 19.62 10.05 14.56
N PHE A 417 19.03 9.36 15.54
CA PHE A 417 19.15 7.92 15.73
C PHE A 417 17.84 7.21 15.39
N LEU A 418 17.96 6.00 14.86
CA LEU A 418 16.87 5.05 14.74
C LEU A 418 17.18 3.82 15.60
N THR A 419 16.21 3.36 16.40
CA THR A 419 16.27 2.03 16.99
C THR A 419 15.16 1.14 16.47
N TYR A 420 15.47 -0.13 16.33
CA TYR A 420 14.53 -1.15 15.92
C TYR A 420 14.34 -2.17 17.04
N HIS A 421 13.09 -2.38 17.43
CA HIS A 421 12.70 -3.33 18.46
C HIS A 421 11.70 -4.36 17.93
N ASN A 422 11.94 -5.61 18.30
CA ASN A 422 11.08 -6.74 17.94
C ASN A 422 9.71 -6.75 18.66
N LYS A 423 9.55 -5.96 19.72
CA LYS A 423 8.33 -5.87 20.53
C LYS A 423 8.00 -4.41 20.85
N LYS A 424 6.71 -4.09 20.82
CA LYS A 424 6.18 -2.77 21.18
C LYS A 424 6.50 -2.37 22.62
N ALA A 425 6.40 -3.32 23.56
CA ALA A 425 6.75 -3.09 24.95
C ALA A 425 8.21 -2.62 25.12
N ASP A 426 9.13 -3.10 24.27
CA ASP A 426 10.54 -2.73 24.32
C ASP A 426 10.76 -1.29 23.79
N VAL A 427 9.95 -0.82 22.83
CA VAL A 427 9.95 0.59 22.38
C VAL A 427 9.60 1.53 23.52
N HIS A 428 8.47 1.27 24.20
CA HIS A 428 8.01 2.13 25.29
C HIS A 428 8.96 2.07 26.50
N ALA A 429 9.49 0.89 26.82
CA ALA A 429 10.49 0.74 27.86
C ALA A 429 11.76 1.54 27.55
N THR A 430 12.26 1.46 26.31
CA THR A 430 13.48 2.18 25.90
C THR A 430 13.26 3.70 25.99
N ASN A 431 12.11 4.22 25.54
CA ASN A 431 11.74 5.63 25.72
C ASN A 431 11.81 6.08 27.18
N TYR A 432 11.27 5.27 28.10
CA TYR A 432 11.27 5.59 29.52
C TYR A 432 12.69 5.59 30.10
N PHE A 433 13.50 4.58 29.77
CA PHE A 433 14.85 4.42 30.30
C PHE A 433 15.87 5.42 29.75
N PHE A 434 15.58 6.13 28.65
CA PHE A 434 16.42 7.25 28.20
C PHE A 434 16.61 8.30 29.29
N GLU A 435 15.54 8.61 30.03
CA GLU A 435 15.61 9.60 31.11
C GLU A 435 16.59 9.18 32.19
N ASP A 436 16.49 7.93 32.65
CA ASP A 436 17.29 7.44 33.76
C ASP A 436 18.76 7.18 33.39
N TYR A 437 19.03 6.62 32.21
CA TYR A 437 20.36 6.09 31.86
C TYR A 437 21.20 7.03 31.01
N VAL A 438 20.57 7.93 30.24
CA VAL A 438 21.24 8.84 29.32
C VAL A 438 21.04 10.29 29.76
N ASN A 439 19.80 10.76 29.84
CA ASN A 439 19.50 12.18 30.08
C ASN A 439 19.80 12.63 31.52
N SER A 440 19.79 11.72 32.50
CA SER A 440 20.18 12.01 33.89
C SER A 440 21.65 12.42 34.06
N LYS A 441 22.49 12.24 33.03
CA LYS A 441 23.92 12.55 33.08
C LYS A 441 24.17 14.00 32.61
N PRO A 442 24.73 14.87 33.46
CA PRO A 442 24.89 16.30 33.15
C PRO A 442 25.88 16.58 32.01
N ASN A 443 26.76 15.62 31.70
CA ASN A 443 27.83 15.78 30.70
C ASN A 443 27.45 15.24 29.31
N LEU A 444 26.18 14.97 29.04
CA LEU A 444 25.71 14.46 27.74
C LEU A 444 24.73 15.43 27.08
N TYR A 445 24.55 15.31 25.76
CA TYR A 445 23.38 15.94 25.13
C TYR A 445 22.11 15.20 25.53
N TYR A 446 21.07 15.97 25.80
CA TYR A 446 19.73 15.43 26.04
C TYR A 446 19.22 14.78 24.76
N ILE A 447 18.75 13.53 24.88
CA ILE A 447 18.15 12.77 23.79
C ILE A 447 16.63 12.86 23.91
N GLU A 448 16.01 13.55 22.96
CA GLU A 448 14.56 13.57 22.79
C GLU A 448 14.15 12.27 22.09
N SER A 449 13.29 11.49 22.75
CA SER A 449 12.94 10.14 22.29
C SER A 449 11.48 10.07 21.83
N VAL A 450 11.25 9.54 20.62
CA VAL A 450 9.92 9.44 20.00
C VAL A 450 9.60 7.98 19.67
N PRO A 451 8.51 7.39 20.22
CA PRO A 451 8.07 6.05 19.83
C PRO A 451 7.44 6.04 18.45
N LEU A 452 7.70 5.00 17.66
CA LEU A 452 7.04 4.77 16.39
C LEU A 452 6.65 3.28 16.25
N THR A 453 5.38 2.99 16.52
CA THR A 453 4.84 1.64 16.56
C THR A 453 3.62 1.51 15.65
N GLY A 454 3.22 0.27 15.36
CA GLY A 454 2.00 0.01 14.58
C GLY A 454 0.68 0.43 15.25
N ASP A 455 0.70 0.90 16.51
CA ASP A 455 -0.50 1.43 17.20
C ASP A 455 -0.69 2.93 17.01
N ASN A 456 0.31 3.62 16.47
CA ASN A 456 0.22 5.04 16.20
C ASN A 456 -0.69 5.29 14.98
N ASP A 457 -1.56 6.30 15.08
CA ASP A 457 -2.40 6.73 13.95
C ASP A 457 -1.59 7.47 12.87
N LEU A 458 -2.24 7.72 11.73
CA LEU A 458 -1.58 8.37 10.58
C LEU A 458 -1.11 9.79 10.92
N GLU A 459 -1.86 10.52 11.75
CA GLU A 459 -1.53 11.89 12.14
C GLU A 459 -0.27 11.93 13.01
N TYR A 460 -0.20 11.06 14.03
CA TYR A 460 0.97 10.93 14.89
C TYR A 460 2.22 10.56 14.09
N ILE A 461 2.09 9.61 13.16
CA ILE A 461 3.24 9.19 12.36
C ILE A 461 3.70 10.32 11.44
N LYS A 462 2.78 11.04 10.79
CA LYS A 462 3.09 12.20 9.95
C LYS A 462 3.80 13.29 10.76
N ASN A 463 3.30 13.58 11.97
CA ASN A 463 3.93 14.54 12.88
C ASN A 463 5.33 14.08 13.32
N THR A 464 5.52 12.79 13.57
CA THR A 464 6.83 12.20 13.89
C THR A 464 7.80 12.37 12.73
N ILE A 465 7.40 12.08 11.50
CA ILE A 465 8.24 12.25 10.30
C ILE A 465 8.62 13.71 10.11
N ASN A 466 7.66 14.63 10.24
CA ASN A 466 7.93 16.06 10.18
C ASN A 466 8.92 16.48 11.26
N THR A 467 8.76 15.98 12.49
CA THR A 467 9.70 16.21 13.59
C THR A 467 11.10 15.73 13.22
N VAL A 468 11.25 14.55 12.64
CA VAL A 468 12.57 14.02 12.23
C VAL A 468 13.22 14.89 11.15
N ASN A 469 12.45 15.32 10.14
CA ASN A 469 12.97 16.14 9.06
C ASN A 469 13.39 17.54 9.54
N HIS A 470 12.56 18.18 10.35
CA HIS A 470 12.71 19.59 10.75
C HIS A 470 13.26 19.79 12.17
N PHE A 471 13.78 18.73 12.81
CA PHE A 471 14.19 18.77 14.23
C PHE A 471 15.12 19.92 14.59
N TYR A 472 16.10 20.22 13.74
CA TYR A 472 17.14 21.23 13.98
C TYR A 472 16.79 22.62 13.41
N GLU A 473 15.59 22.81 12.86
CA GLU A 473 15.12 24.15 12.47
C GLU A 473 14.72 24.99 13.68
N ASP A 474 14.42 24.34 14.82
CA ASP A 474 14.21 24.98 16.11
C ASP A 474 15.56 25.22 16.80
N PRO A 475 15.98 26.50 17.03
CA PRO A 475 17.25 26.81 17.67
C PRO A 475 17.39 26.22 19.09
N THR A 476 16.28 25.94 19.78
CA THR A 476 16.32 25.32 21.12
C THR A 476 16.75 23.85 21.09
N LYS A 477 16.75 23.23 19.91
CA LYS A 477 17.08 21.82 19.70
C LYS A 477 18.51 21.60 19.20
N GLU A 478 19.27 22.66 18.92
CA GLU A 478 20.66 22.57 18.41
C GLU A 478 21.57 21.71 19.31
N LYS A 479 21.43 21.83 20.63
CA LYS A 479 22.19 21.06 21.65
C LYS A 479 21.45 19.82 22.14
N LYS A 480 20.59 19.23 21.30
CA LYS A 480 19.86 17.99 21.58
C LYS A 480 20.11 16.96 20.48
N LEU A 481 19.87 15.71 20.83
CA LEU A 481 19.85 14.60 19.89
C LEU A 481 18.42 14.07 19.78
N LEU A 482 18.11 13.42 18.65
CA LEU A 482 16.79 12.82 18.42
C LEU A 482 16.94 11.31 18.31
N ALA A 483 16.18 10.54 19.08
CA ALA A 483 16.06 9.09 18.93
C ALA A 483 14.62 8.71 18.54
N VAL A 484 14.47 8.00 17.43
CA VAL A 484 13.20 7.39 17.05
C VAL A 484 13.26 5.91 17.40
N ASN A 485 12.42 5.48 18.36
CA ASN A 485 12.35 4.07 18.75
C ASN A 485 11.21 3.38 18.05
N ALA A 486 11.53 2.43 17.18
CA ALA A 486 10.56 1.88 16.24
C ALA A 486 10.42 0.36 16.29
N THR A 487 9.29 -0.13 15.78
CA THR A 487 9.08 -1.55 15.44
C THR A 487 9.18 -1.77 13.92
N SER A 488 8.63 -2.86 13.39
CA SER A 488 8.53 -3.15 11.95
C SER A 488 7.84 -2.07 11.10
N ILE A 489 7.25 -1.04 11.71
CA ILE A 489 6.73 0.10 10.95
C ILE A 489 7.83 0.83 10.16
N VAL A 490 9.09 0.84 10.61
CA VAL A 490 10.18 1.51 9.85
C VAL A 490 10.75 0.64 8.74
N SER A 491 10.62 -0.69 8.79
CA SER A 491 10.97 -1.53 7.63
C SER A 491 10.02 -1.26 6.47
N HIS A 492 8.76 -0.91 6.74
CA HIS A 492 7.72 -0.75 5.73
C HIS A 492 7.33 0.71 5.52
N GLY A 493 7.64 1.24 4.34
CA GLY A 493 6.94 2.42 3.80
C GLY A 493 7.14 3.78 4.47
N VAL A 494 8.07 3.94 5.41
CA VAL A 494 8.47 5.26 5.94
C VAL A 494 9.69 5.78 5.18
N ASP A 495 9.51 6.86 4.41
CA ASP A 495 10.60 7.47 3.63
C ASP A 495 11.24 8.63 4.41
N ILE A 496 12.30 8.32 5.18
CA ILE A 496 13.13 9.30 5.90
C ILE A 496 14.58 9.09 5.47
N ASP A 497 15.22 10.16 4.98
CA ASP A 497 16.62 10.17 4.52
C ASP A 497 17.59 10.76 5.58
N GLU A 498 17.13 10.89 6.82
CA GLU A 498 17.78 11.66 7.89
C GLU A 498 18.51 10.79 8.93
N TRP A 499 18.51 9.47 8.78
CA TRP A 499 19.14 8.56 9.74
C TRP A 499 20.48 8.02 9.24
N ASN A 500 21.52 8.27 10.03
CA ASN A 500 22.87 7.73 9.79
C ASN A 500 23.33 6.77 10.89
N ILE A 501 22.53 6.60 11.95
CA ILE A 501 22.82 5.65 13.03
C ILE A 501 21.60 4.79 13.30
N MET A 502 21.82 3.47 13.32
CA MET A 502 20.79 2.49 13.65
C MET A 502 21.23 1.55 14.75
N LEU A 503 20.33 1.23 15.69
CA LEU A 503 20.55 0.19 16.69
C LEU A 503 19.42 -0.83 16.64
N PHE A 504 19.75 -2.10 16.40
CA PHE A 504 18.82 -3.21 16.47
C PHE A 504 18.86 -3.88 17.85
N ASP A 505 17.70 -3.99 18.50
CA ASP A 505 17.48 -4.78 19.70
C ASP A 505 17.15 -6.24 19.33
N GLY A 506 18.21 -6.99 19.07
CA GLY A 506 18.17 -8.36 18.58
C GLY A 506 17.95 -8.43 17.08
N MET A 507 18.16 -9.62 16.52
CA MET A 507 17.88 -9.84 15.11
C MET A 507 16.37 -9.70 14.84
N PRO A 508 15.93 -9.03 13.75
CA PRO A 508 14.53 -9.05 13.32
C PRO A 508 13.95 -10.47 13.13
N ARG A 509 12.64 -10.58 12.89
CA ARG A 509 12.00 -11.90 12.80
C ARG A 509 12.33 -12.64 11.51
N SER A 510 12.57 -11.90 10.44
CA SER A 510 12.95 -12.43 9.12
C SER A 510 14.12 -11.66 8.53
N THR A 511 14.83 -12.28 7.59
CA THR A 511 15.93 -11.64 6.85
C THR A 511 15.43 -10.50 5.98
N ALA A 512 14.29 -10.67 5.32
CA ALA A 512 13.68 -9.63 4.48
C ALA A 512 13.40 -8.35 5.29
N GLU A 513 12.82 -8.51 6.48
CA GLU A 513 12.56 -7.39 7.40
C GLU A 513 13.86 -6.72 7.87
N TYR A 514 14.90 -7.50 8.15
CA TYR A 514 16.21 -6.97 8.48
C TYR A 514 16.82 -6.12 7.36
N ILE A 515 16.84 -6.63 6.11
CA ILE A 515 17.33 -5.89 4.94
C ILE A 515 16.55 -4.57 4.78
N GLN A 516 15.23 -4.61 4.90
CA GLN A 516 14.38 -3.44 4.75
C GLN A 516 14.62 -2.39 5.82
N ALA A 517 14.71 -2.82 7.08
CA ALA A 517 15.03 -1.94 8.20
C ALA A 517 16.43 -1.33 8.04
N LEU A 518 17.43 -2.17 7.71
CA LEU A 518 18.82 -1.77 7.50
C LEU A 518 18.97 -0.71 6.39
N SER A 519 18.15 -0.81 5.35
CA SER A 519 18.15 0.12 4.22
C SER A 519 17.61 1.53 4.53
N ARG A 520 17.05 1.74 5.73
CA ARG A 520 16.59 3.07 6.18
C ARG A 520 17.72 3.96 6.67
N VAL A 521 18.91 3.41 6.85
CA VAL A 521 20.08 4.14 7.34
C VAL A 521 21.16 4.19 6.27
N GLY A 522 21.93 5.27 6.27
CA GLY A 522 23.07 5.44 5.37
C GLY A 522 22.68 5.72 3.92
N ARG A 523 21.66 6.56 3.69
CA ARG A 523 21.15 6.90 2.34
C ARG A 523 21.89 8.08 1.70
N LYS A 524 22.14 9.13 2.48
CA LYS A 524 22.80 10.35 2.04
C LYS A 524 24.28 10.41 2.45
N TYR A 525 24.58 9.91 3.64
CA TYR A 525 25.93 9.82 4.21
C TYR A 525 26.16 8.39 4.72
N PRO A 526 27.40 7.97 4.98
CA PRO A 526 27.69 6.64 5.49
C PRO A 526 26.93 6.32 6.79
N GLY A 527 26.29 5.15 6.84
CA GLY A 527 25.52 4.68 7.99
C GLY A 527 26.34 3.83 8.96
N LEU A 528 26.12 4.02 10.26
CA LEU A 528 26.66 3.16 11.32
C LEU A 528 25.54 2.36 11.97
N VAL A 529 25.66 1.03 11.95
CA VAL A 529 24.60 0.11 12.39
C VAL A 529 25.15 -0.78 13.49
N PHE A 530 24.48 -0.79 14.63
CA PHE A 530 24.77 -1.71 15.73
C PHE A 530 23.68 -2.77 15.81
N LEU A 531 24.08 -4.04 15.75
CA LEU A 531 23.18 -5.18 15.94
C LEU A 531 23.48 -5.82 17.29
N SER A 532 22.67 -5.51 18.30
CA SER A 532 22.84 -6.02 19.65
C SER A 532 22.11 -7.36 19.79
N PHE A 533 22.86 -8.45 19.86
CA PHE A 533 22.34 -9.81 19.97
C PHE A 533 21.98 -10.18 21.41
N ASN A 534 20.77 -10.70 21.61
CA ASN A 534 20.34 -11.16 22.93
C ASN A 534 21.02 -12.49 23.28
N SER A 535 21.90 -12.47 24.28
CA SER A 535 22.66 -13.65 24.72
C SER A 535 21.83 -14.79 25.30
N TYR A 536 20.57 -14.54 25.69
CA TYR A 536 19.65 -15.56 26.18
C TYR A 536 18.79 -16.17 25.05
N ARG A 537 18.84 -15.64 23.83
CA ARG A 537 18.09 -16.16 22.68
C ARG A 537 19.02 -17.00 21.82
N THR A 538 18.78 -18.31 21.76
CA THR A 538 19.54 -19.26 20.92
C THR A 538 19.64 -18.80 19.46
N ARG A 539 18.54 -18.24 18.93
CA ARG A 539 18.49 -17.70 17.57
C ARG A 539 19.49 -16.56 17.36
N ASP A 540 19.52 -15.58 18.26
CA ASP A 540 20.42 -14.43 18.18
C ASP A 540 21.89 -14.87 18.36
N LEU A 541 22.16 -15.84 19.23
CA LEU A 541 23.49 -16.43 19.39
C LEU A 541 24.00 -17.08 18.09
N SER A 542 23.12 -17.82 17.39
CA SER A 542 23.47 -18.45 16.12
C SER A 542 23.82 -17.41 15.05
N PHE A 543 23.07 -16.30 14.96
CA PHE A 543 23.40 -15.20 14.07
C PHE A 543 24.73 -14.52 14.44
N TYR A 544 24.99 -14.31 15.73
CA TYR A 544 26.24 -13.72 16.20
C TYR A 544 27.45 -14.59 15.84
N GLN A 545 27.35 -15.91 16.03
CA GLN A 545 28.43 -16.84 15.71
C GLN A 545 28.78 -16.86 14.21
N ASN A 546 27.78 -16.69 13.36
CA ASN A 546 27.93 -16.72 11.90
C ASN A 546 27.82 -15.31 11.29
N PHE A 547 28.13 -14.25 12.05
CA PHE A 547 27.78 -12.87 11.68
C PHE A 547 28.31 -12.45 10.31
N ASN A 548 29.60 -12.66 10.03
CA ASN A 548 30.21 -12.28 8.76
C ASN A 548 29.67 -13.11 7.60
N GLU A 549 29.61 -14.44 7.76
CA GLU A 549 29.07 -15.33 6.73
C GLU A 549 27.62 -14.95 6.40
N TYR A 550 26.79 -14.73 7.41
CA TYR A 550 25.39 -14.36 7.25
C TYR A 550 25.20 -13.07 6.44
N HIS A 551 26.03 -12.05 6.68
CA HIS A 551 25.97 -10.80 5.92
C HIS A 551 26.52 -10.94 4.50
N ASN A 552 27.48 -11.84 4.26
CA ASN A 552 28.03 -12.09 2.92
C ASN A 552 27.01 -12.76 1.98
N ILE A 553 26.07 -13.55 2.52
CA ILE A 553 25.05 -14.27 1.72
C ILE A 553 23.62 -13.83 2.05
N LEU A 554 23.46 -12.57 2.49
CA LEU A 554 22.22 -12.07 3.07
C LEU A 554 20.99 -12.25 2.16
N GLU A 555 21.14 -12.04 0.85
CA GLU A 555 20.06 -12.20 -0.13
C GLU A 555 19.59 -13.65 -0.26
N HIS A 556 20.51 -14.61 -0.16
CA HIS A 556 20.20 -16.04 -0.18
C HIS A 556 19.56 -16.53 1.11
N LYS A 557 19.66 -15.76 2.20
CA LYS A 557 19.00 -16.05 3.48
C LYS A 557 17.58 -15.50 3.56
N VAL A 558 17.11 -14.78 2.53
CA VAL A 558 15.72 -14.32 2.47
C VAL A 558 14.79 -15.51 2.34
N GLU A 559 13.88 -15.63 3.30
CA GLU A 559 12.87 -16.67 3.34
C GLU A 559 11.87 -16.52 2.19
N ASN A 560 11.45 -17.64 1.60
CA ASN A 560 10.36 -17.64 0.63
C ASN A 560 9.07 -17.14 1.28
N VAL A 561 8.30 -16.34 0.53
CA VAL A 561 7.00 -15.87 0.98
C VAL A 561 5.99 -17.03 0.92
N PRO A 562 5.46 -17.51 2.06
CA PRO A 562 4.52 -18.62 2.05
C PRO A 562 3.17 -18.15 1.49
N LEU A 563 2.71 -18.75 0.40
CA LEU A 563 1.45 -18.40 -0.25
C LEU A 563 0.83 -19.66 -0.87
N SER A 564 -0.47 -19.88 -0.67
CA SER A 564 -1.18 -21.01 -1.29
C SER A 564 -2.62 -20.65 -1.60
N ARG A 565 -2.86 -20.26 -2.86
CA ARG A 565 -4.20 -20.03 -3.42
C ARG A 565 -5.19 -21.16 -3.09
N TRP A 566 -4.78 -22.40 -3.32
CA TRP A 566 -5.68 -23.57 -3.25
C TRP A 566 -5.98 -24.06 -1.83
N ALA A 567 -5.74 -23.24 -0.81
CA ALA A 567 -6.07 -23.57 0.57
C ALA A 567 -7.60 -23.70 0.74
N LYS A 568 -8.07 -24.87 1.19
CA LYS A 568 -9.49 -25.16 1.42
C LYS A 568 -10.17 -24.16 2.36
N LEU A 569 -9.44 -23.70 3.38
CA LEU A 569 -9.97 -22.70 4.31
C LEU A 569 -10.14 -21.34 3.62
N GLY A 570 -9.16 -20.91 2.82
CA GLY A 570 -9.24 -19.69 2.00
C GLY A 570 -10.41 -19.71 1.03
N PHE A 571 -10.68 -20.86 0.39
CA PHE A 571 -11.89 -21.06 -0.42
C PHE A 571 -13.17 -20.79 0.36
N LYS A 572 -13.37 -21.50 1.48
CA LYS A 572 -14.58 -21.35 2.32
C LYS A 572 -14.78 -19.92 2.81
N GLN A 573 -13.69 -19.23 3.14
CA GLN A 573 -13.70 -17.86 3.63
C GLN A 573 -14.04 -16.82 2.54
N THR A 574 -13.58 -17.05 1.31
CA THR A 574 -13.77 -16.10 0.20
C THR A 574 -14.99 -16.38 -0.67
N PHE A 575 -15.50 -17.62 -0.65
CA PHE A 575 -16.53 -18.05 -1.58
C PHE A 575 -17.77 -17.18 -1.53
N THR A 576 -18.24 -16.83 -0.34
CA THR A 576 -19.42 -15.97 -0.21
C THR A 576 -19.15 -14.58 -0.76
N SER A 577 -17.96 -14.02 -0.56
CA SER A 577 -17.58 -12.72 -1.13
C SER A 577 -17.52 -12.75 -2.65
N ILE A 578 -16.96 -13.81 -3.24
CA ILE A 578 -16.91 -13.99 -4.69
C ILE A 578 -18.31 -14.22 -5.26
N PHE A 579 -19.15 -15.00 -4.58
CA PHE A 579 -20.55 -15.21 -4.93
C PHE A 579 -21.33 -13.89 -4.95
N THR A 580 -21.24 -13.08 -3.89
CA THR A 580 -21.96 -11.80 -3.82
C THR A 580 -21.42 -10.79 -4.83
N ALA A 581 -20.09 -10.71 -5.00
CA ALA A 581 -19.45 -9.86 -6.00
C ALA A 581 -19.90 -10.22 -7.42
N SER A 582 -19.95 -11.51 -7.75
CA SER A 582 -20.38 -12.03 -9.05
C SER A 582 -21.81 -11.65 -9.38
N ILE A 583 -22.69 -11.57 -8.38
CA ILE A 583 -24.09 -11.18 -8.59
C ILE A 583 -24.22 -9.65 -8.68
N LEU A 584 -23.67 -8.93 -7.70
CA LEU A 584 -23.77 -7.47 -7.60
C LEU A 584 -23.13 -6.75 -8.78
N ASN A 585 -22.04 -7.30 -9.33
CA ASN A 585 -21.25 -6.65 -10.35
C ASN A 585 -21.40 -7.35 -11.71
N TYR A 586 -21.02 -8.63 -11.82
CA TYR A 586 -21.04 -9.34 -13.10
C TYR A 586 -22.46 -9.61 -13.63
N LEU A 587 -23.27 -10.36 -12.90
CA LEU A 587 -24.60 -10.75 -13.37
C LEU A 587 -25.52 -9.53 -13.54
N SER A 588 -25.41 -8.55 -12.64
CA SER A 588 -26.10 -7.25 -12.77
C SER A 588 -25.68 -6.47 -14.03
N ASN A 589 -24.42 -6.57 -14.46
CA ASN A 589 -23.94 -5.95 -15.70
C ASN A 589 -24.49 -6.67 -16.94
N GLU A 590 -24.41 -8.01 -16.95
CA GLU A 590 -24.87 -8.84 -18.06
C GLU A 590 -26.37 -8.70 -18.31
N LEU A 591 -27.16 -8.68 -17.24
CA LEU A 591 -28.61 -8.54 -17.32
C LEU A 591 -29.08 -7.08 -17.40
N GLU A 592 -28.16 -6.12 -17.30
CA GLU A 592 -28.45 -4.67 -17.24
C GLU A 592 -29.55 -4.32 -16.24
N ARG A 593 -29.53 -4.94 -15.06
CA ARG A 593 -30.49 -4.68 -13.97
C ARG A 593 -29.82 -4.76 -12.60
N PRO A 594 -30.25 -3.96 -11.62
CA PRO A 594 -29.72 -4.04 -10.27
C PRO A 594 -30.19 -5.35 -9.60
N ILE A 595 -29.24 -6.04 -8.97
CA ILE A 595 -29.50 -7.23 -8.15
C ILE A 595 -28.94 -6.95 -6.76
N TYR A 596 -29.72 -6.30 -5.90
CA TYR A 596 -29.25 -5.79 -4.62
C TYR A 596 -30.04 -6.32 -3.42
N ASN A 597 -31.36 -6.42 -3.55
CA ASN A 597 -32.22 -6.96 -2.48
C ASN A 597 -32.66 -8.40 -2.78
N VAL A 598 -33.24 -9.05 -1.77
CA VAL A 598 -33.70 -10.45 -1.88
C VAL A 598 -34.76 -10.63 -2.99
N PRO A 599 -35.80 -9.78 -3.15
CA PRO A 599 -36.77 -9.95 -4.24
C PRO A 599 -36.14 -9.90 -5.64
N GLN A 600 -35.25 -8.93 -5.90
CA GLN A 600 -34.54 -8.83 -7.18
C GLN A 600 -33.71 -10.09 -7.44
N PHE A 601 -33.08 -10.64 -6.40
CA PHE A 601 -32.35 -11.89 -6.51
C PHE A 601 -33.29 -13.06 -6.85
N LEU A 602 -34.41 -13.22 -6.14
CA LEU A 602 -35.36 -14.32 -6.37
C LEU A 602 -35.95 -14.29 -7.78
N GLU A 603 -36.25 -13.08 -8.28
CA GLU A 603 -36.73 -12.88 -9.65
C GLU A 603 -35.68 -13.34 -10.68
N VAL A 604 -34.42 -12.92 -10.55
CA VAL A 604 -33.34 -13.31 -11.48
C VAL A 604 -33.08 -14.81 -11.46
N PHE A 605 -33.10 -15.44 -10.29
CA PHE A 605 -32.84 -16.88 -10.15
C PHE A 605 -34.08 -17.76 -10.34
N SER A 606 -35.22 -17.18 -10.76
CA SER A 606 -36.34 -17.95 -11.30
C SER A 606 -36.01 -18.57 -12.67
N GLU A 607 -35.07 -17.98 -13.40
CA GLU A 607 -34.58 -18.47 -14.69
C GLU A 607 -33.36 -19.40 -14.51
N PRO A 608 -33.44 -20.68 -14.90
CA PRO A 608 -32.34 -21.64 -14.71
C PRO A 608 -31.04 -21.28 -15.45
N LYS A 609 -31.11 -20.48 -16.52
CA LYS A 609 -29.94 -20.03 -17.29
C LYS A 609 -28.99 -19.17 -16.44
N ASN A 610 -29.52 -18.34 -15.56
CA ASN A 610 -28.74 -17.41 -14.74
C ASN A 610 -27.88 -18.16 -13.71
N LEU A 611 -28.39 -19.28 -13.18
CA LEU A 611 -27.60 -20.19 -12.33
C LEU A 611 -26.36 -20.73 -13.07
N ASN A 612 -26.55 -21.22 -14.31
CA ASN A 612 -25.44 -21.77 -15.10
C ASN A 612 -24.41 -20.70 -15.46
N ASN A 613 -24.88 -19.49 -15.82
CA ASN A 613 -24.00 -18.35 -16.09
C ASN A 613 -23.18 -17.96 -14.86
N LEU A 614 -23.81 -17.91 -13.68
CA LEU A 614 -23.13 -17.61 -12.42
C LEU A 614 -22.07 -18.66 -12.09
N ILE A 615 -22.40 -19.95 -12.20
CA ILE A 615 -21.45 -21.04 -11.94
C ILE A 615 -20.26 -20.95 -12.89
N LYS A 616 -20.51 -20.72 -14.19
CA LYS A 616 -19.45 -20.59 -15.20
C LYS A 616 -18.52 -19.42 -14.86
N PHE A 617 -19.09 -18.27 -14.49
CA PHE A 617 -18.32 -17.09 -14.10
C PHE A 617 -17.49 -17.33 -12.83
N ILE A 618 -18.08 -17.91 -11.77
CA ILE A 618 -17.34 -18.18 -10.52
C ILE A 618 -16.19 -19.17 -10.76
N LYS A 619 -16.37 -20.18 -11.63
CA LYS A 619 -15.26 -21.07 -12.05
C LYS A 619 -14.12 -20.31 -12.72
N LYS A 620 -14.45 -19.38 -13.62
CA LYS A 620 -13.47 -18.48 -14.26
C LYS A 620 -12.77 -17.59 -13.22
N ALA A 621 -13.52 -17.00 -12.30
CA ALA A 621 -13.01 -16.13 -11.24
C ALA A 621 -12.06 -16.85 -10.28
N TYR A 622 -12.23 -18.15 -10.06
CA TYR A 622 -11.30 -18.97 -9.28
C TYR A 622 -10.20 -19.64 -10.12
N ILE A 623 -10.28 -19.56 -11.45
CA ILE A 623 -9.41 -20.30 -12.38
C ILE A 623 -9.42 -21.80 -12.05
N SER A 624 -10.60 -22.35 -11.78
CA SER A 624 -10.75 -23.71 -11.24
C SER A 624 -10.33 -24.82 -12.20
N ASN A 625 -10.13 -24.50 -13.49
CA ASN A 625 -9.59 -25.39 -14.52
C ASN A 625 -8.05 -25.43 -14.56
N SER A 626 -7.37 -24.88 -13.55
CA SER A 626 -5.91 -24.87 -13.44
C SER A 626 -5.31 -26.28 -13.24
N ASP A 627 -4.11 -26.51 -13.76
CA ASP A 627 -3.33 -27.74 -13.55
C ASP A 627 -2.64 -27.80 -12.18
N MET A 628 -2.72 -26.72 -11.38
CA MET A 628 -2.10 -26.66 -10.06
C MET A 628 -2.80 -27.58 -9.04
N LEU A 629 -2.00 -28.18 -8.15
CA LEU A 629 -2.52 -29.02 -7.08
C LEU A 629 -3.54 -28.28 -6.20
N GLY A 630 -4.74 -28.85 -6.10
CA GLY A 630 -5.83 -28.34 -5.26
C GLY A 630 -6.96 -27.66 -6.03
N SER A 631 -6.75 -27.30 -7.30
CA SER A 631 -7.78 -26.74 -8.19
C SER A 631 -9.01 -27.65 -8.32
N GLU A 632 -8.80 -28.97 -8.40
CA GLU A 632 -9.88 -29.96 -8.49
C GLU A 632 -10.89 -29.87 -7.34
N TYR A 633 -10.45 -29.51 -6.13
CA TYR A 633 -11.35 -29.34 -5.00
C TYR A 633 -12.31 -28.18 -5.26
N PHE A 634 -11.79 -27.06 -5.77
CA PHE A 634 -12.59 -25.87 -6.09
C PHE A 634 -13.57 -26.19 -7.21
N GLU A 635 -13.09 -26.81 -8.29
CA GLU A 635 -13.91 -27.21 -9.44
C GLU A 635 -15.10 -28.09 -9.03
N LYS A 636 -14.86 -29.04 -8.11
CA LYS A 636 -15.90 -29.93 -7.57
C LYS A 636 -16.85 -29.20 -6.61
N GLN A 637 -16.37 -28.27 -5.77
CA GLN A 637 -17.17 -27.63 -4.74
C GLN A 637 -17.96 -26.41 -5.22
N ILE A 638 -17.48 -25.65 -6.22
CA ILE A 638 -18.10 -24.38 -6.63
C ILE A 638 -19.59 -24.54 -6.92
N LYS A 639 -19.97 -25.54 -7.75
CA LYS A 639 -21.38 -25.77 -8.10
C LYS A 639 -22.24 -26.03 -6.86
N LYS A 640 -21.74 -26.83 -5.93
CA LYS A 640 -22.45 -27.17 -4.68
C LYS A 640 -22.65 -25.91 -3.82
N GLU A 641 -21.57 -25.15 -3.60
CA GLU A 641 -21.61 -23.97 -2.74
C GLU A 641 -22.48 -22.84 -3.33
N VAL A 642 -22.55 -22.69 -4.67
CA VAL A 642 -23.50 -21.78 -5.34
C VAL A 642 -24.94 -22.18 -5.03
N ILE A 643 -25.28 -23.46 -5.24
CA ILE A 643 -26.65 -23.96 -5.04
C ILE A 643 -27.09 -23.78 -3.59
N GLU A 644 -26.23 -24.15 -2.62
CA GLU A 644 -26.54 -24.01 -1.20
C GLU A 644 -26.87 -22.56 -0.80
N ARG A 645 -26.14 -21.57 -1.32
CA ARG A 645 -26.40 -20.14 -1.03
C ARG A 645 -27.68 -19.63 -1.68
N ILE A 646 -27.98 -20.10 -2.89
CA ILE A 646 -29.25 -19.79 -3.54
C ILE A 646 -30.42 -20.38 -2.76
N GLU A 647 -30.32 -21.63 -2.30
CA GLU A 647 -31.37 -22.26 -1.49
C GLU A 647 -31.60 -21.54 -0.16
N VAL A 648 -30.55 -21.06 0.50
CA VAL A 648 -30.66 -20.24 1.71
C VAL A 648 -31.42 -18.95 1.43
N LEU A 649 -31.12 -18.27 0.31
CA LEU A 649 -31.80 -17.04 -0.07
C LEU A 649 -33.26 -17.27 -0.53
N GLN A 650 -33.55 -18.41 -1.18
CA GLN A 650 -34.91 -18.81 -1.56
C GLN A 650 -35.81 -19.09 -0.36
N LYS A 651 -35.24 -19.58 0.74
CA LYS A 651 -35.97 -19.87 1.99
C LYS A 651 -35.98 -18.68 2.97
N TYR A 652 -35.39 -17.55 2.59
CA TYR A 652 -35.27 -16.40 3.48
C TYR A 652 -36.63 -15.71 3.67
N GLY A 653 -37.24 -15.91 4.84
CA GLY A 653 -38.54 -15.32 5.20
C GLY A 653 -38.48 -13.92 5.82
N GLY A 654 -37.35 -13.20 5.68
CA GLY A 654 -37.17 -11.86 6.23
C GLY A 654 -37.76 -10.73 5.38
N ASN A 655 -37.43 -9.47 5.73
CA ASN A 655 -37.98 -8.27 5.10
C ASN A 655 -37.66 -8.17 3.59
N GLU A 656 -38.65 -7.80 2.77
CA GLU A 656 -38.55 -7.70 1.30
C GLU A 656 -37.53 -6.65 0.81
N THR A 657 -37.14 -5.69 1.64
CA THR A 657 -36.12 -4.68 1.28
C THR A 657 -34.70 -5.05 1.70
N TYR A 658 -34.50 -6.24 2.25
CA TYR A 658 -33.23 -6.63 2.86
C TYR A 658 -32.14 -6.87 1.80
N PHE A 659 -30.96 -6.34 2.08
CA PHE A 659 -29.77 -6.49 1.24
C PHE A 659 -29.35 -7.97 1.22
N PHE A 660 -29.32 -8.61 0.05
CA PHE A 660 -29.19 -10.07 -0.02
C PHE A 660 -27.88 -10.62 0.60
N PRO A 661 -26.72 -9.93 0.56
CA PRO A 661 -25.53 -10.39 1.28
C PRO A 661 -25.72 -10.39 2.80
N ASN A 662 -26.54 -9.49 3.34
CA ASN A 662 -26.90 -9.54 4.76
C ASN A 662 -27.84 -10.70 5.07
N ALA A 663 -28.73 -11.08 4.14
CA ALA A 663 -29.58 -12.27 4.30
C ALA A 663 -28.76 -13.55 4.45
N LEU A 664 -27.65 -13.67 3.71
CA LEU A 664 -26.70 -14.78 3.88
C LEU A 664 -25.99 -14.74 5.24
N LYS A 665 -25.66 -13.55 5.74
CA LYS A 665 -25.00 -13.35 7.04
C LYS A 665 -25.88 -13.80 8.23
N ASP A 666 -27.20 -13.78 8.09
CA ASP A 666 -28.13 -14.23 9.13
C ASP A 666 -28.08 -15.75 9.35
N ASN A 667 -27.37 -16.50 8.51
CA ASN A 667 -27.11 -17.92 8.69
C ASN A 667 -26.06 -18.16 9.81
N ASP A 668 -26.26 -19.21 10.62
CA ASP A 668 -25.33 -19.59 11.70
C ASP A 668 -23.93 -20.01 11.19
N ASN A 669 -23.83 -20.39 9.91
CA ASN A 669 -22.56 -20.75 9.30
C ASN A 669 -21.67 -19.52 9.08
N LYS A 670 -20.54 -19.45 9.81
CA LYS A 670 -19.58 -18.35 9.70
C LYS A 670 -19.06 -18.08 8.29
N TYR A 671 -19.05 -19.07 7.40
CA TYR A 671 -18.58 -18.95 6.02
C TYR A 671 -19.59 -18.28 5.07
N TYR A 672 -20.81 -17.99 5.55
CA TYR A 672 -21.83 -17.25 4.80
C TYR A 672 -21.74 -15.74 5.04
N LYS A 673 -20.74 -15.30 5.81
CA LYS A 673 -20.44 -13.89 6.01
C LYS A 673 -19.54 -13.40 4.87
N THR A 674 -19.94 -12.30 4.24
CA THR A 674 -19.09 -11.59 3.27
C THR A 674 -17.92 -10.94 3.98
N GLN A 675 -16.73 -11.05 3.40
CA GLN A 675 -15.54 -10.35 3.87
C GLN A 675 -15.47 -8.95 3.26
N TYR A 676 -15.36 -7.94 4.10
CA TYR A 676 -15.24 -6.52 3.71
C TYR A 676 -13.79 -6.01 3.77
N GLY A 677 -12.86 -6.88 4.18
CA GLY A 677 -11.43 -6.66 4.24
C GLY A 677 -10.73 -8.02 4.19
N MET A 678 -9.42 -8.01 3.93
CA MET A 678 -8.63 -9.23 3.71
C MET A 678 -7.79 -9.60 4.94
N ARG A 679 -7.85 -8.81 6.03
CA ARG A 679 -7.19 -9.08 7.32
C ARG A 679 -8.15 -9.69 8.36
N GLY A 680 -7.60 -10.44 9.32
CA GLY A 680 -8.36 -11.02 10.44
C GLY A 680 -8.87 -12.45 10.21
N ILE A 681 -8.18 -13.20 9.35
CA ILE A 681 -8.66 -14.44 8.74
C ILE A 681 -7.98 -15.69 9.35
N GLN A 682 -6.98 -15.46 10.20
CA GLN A 682 -6.42 -16.46 11.08
C GLN A 682 -7.43 -16.64 12.22
N ASP A 683 -8.33 -17.62 12.11
CA ASP A 683 -8.97 -18.16 13.31
C ASP A 683 -7.83 -18.48 14.28
N GLU A 684 -7.85 -17.94 15.50
CA GLU A 684 -6.92 -18.40 16.53
C GLU A 684 -7.07 -19.91 16.61
N ILE A 685 -5.96 -20.65 16.50
CA ILE A 685 -5.96 -22.05 16.84
C ILE A 685 -6.20 -22.09 18.35
N VAL A 686 -7.46 -22.18 18.76
CA VAL A 686 -7.82 -22.43 20.15
C VAL A 686 -7.44 -23.87 20.44
N ILE A 687 -6.25 -24.06 21.01
CA ILE A 687 -5.86 -25.33 21.59
C ILE A 687 -6.70 -25.51 22.86
N SER A 688 -7.89 -26.07 22.71
CA SER A 688 -8.69 -26.51 23.86
C SER A 688 -8.15 -27.85 24.33
N PRO A 689 -7.91 -28.03 25.64
CA PRO A 689 -7.63 -29.35 26.20
C PRO A 689 -8.76 -30.31 25.79
N ASN A 690 -8.42 -31.55 25.41
CA ASN A 690 -9.46 -32.55 25.26
C ASN A 690 -10.15 -32.79 26.62
N PHE A 691 -11.28 -33.49 26.62
CA PHE A 691 -12.06 -33.71 27.85
C PHE A 691 -11.24 -34.38 28.99
N HIS A 692 -10.26 -35.22 28.64
CA HIS A 692 -9.34 -35.83 29.60
C HIS A 692 -8.37 -34.81 30.22
N ASP A 693 -7.76 -33.97 29.40
CA ASP A 693 -6.83 -32.93 29.83
C ASP A 693 -7.54 -31.83 30.62
N TYR A 694 -8.78 -31.50 30.24
CA TYR A 694 -9.62 -30.55 30.98
C TYR A 694 -9.93 -31.05 32.39
N ASN A 695 -10.32 -32.32 32.54
CA ASN A 695 -10.57 -32.94 33.84
C ASN A 695 -9.30 -33.08 34.69
N PHE A 696 -8.15 -33.33 34.06
CA PHE A 696 -6.86 -33.35 34.76
C PHE A 696 -6.50 -31.96 35.32
N ILE A 697 -6.71 -30.90 34.52
CA ILE A 697 -6.46 -29.52 34.95
C ILE A 697 -7.46 -29.08 36.02
N ALA A 698 -8.75 -29.45 35.90
CA ALA A 698 -9.78 -29.15 36.88
C ALA A 698 -9.45 -29.79 38.26
N ARG A 699 -9.07 -31.07 38.26
CA ARG A 699 -8.64 -31.78 39.48
C ARG A 699 -7.41 -31.15 40.15
N LYS A 700 -6.47 -30.59 39.38
CA LYS A 700 -5.30 -29.87 39.91
C LYS A 700 -5.60 -28.45 40.40
N ARG A 701 -6.69 -27.83 39.93
CA ARG A 701 -7.10 -26.47 40.33
C ARG A 701 -8.07 -26.45 41.51
N GLY A 702 -8.46 -27.60 42.05
CA GLY A 702 -9.26 -27.69 43.27
C GLY A 702 -10.72 -27.24 43.13
N ASN A 703 -11.28 -27.32 41.92
CA ASN A 703 -12.71 -27.19 41.66
C ASN A 703 -13.34 -28.55 41.35
#